data_AF-A0A1A3KK13-F1
#
_entry.id   AF-A0A1A3KK13-F1
#
_cell.length_a   1.000
_cell.length_b   1.000
_cell.length_c   1.000
_cell.angle_alpha   90.00
_cell.angle_beta   90.00
_cell.angle_gamma   90.00
#
_symmetry.space_group_name_H-M   'P 1'
#
loop_
_entity.id
_entity.type
_entity.pdbx_description
1 polymer ?
#
loop_
_entity_poly.entity_id
_entity_poly.type
_entity_poly.pdbx_seq_one_letter_code
_entity_poly.pdbx_strand_id
1 'polypeptide(L)'
;MTERPTICLNMIVRNEAHIVHEVLDAVAPYISSWVIVDTGSDDGTQDLIRRHMAGLGIPGELHERPWRNFGHNRTEALDLAQGHADYIWVIDADDTVVGSLELSELTADIYSLRHAGNEDTYWRPQIFRDGVRVHYEGVVHEHAAWDYASCVDERVEGDYHIDSRRLGARNLDPEKYARDRDILLAELDRKPGDVRSVFYLAQSYFDMGDFVNARKWYARRAEMGDWEEEVYYSLYRVAESMAQLGEPWAEVQDAYLRAWEFRPTRAEPLHAVARHYREEQRYRLGYQFAQQAADIPFPDEDRLFVRRDIYAWRAKDEQAVCASWIGKHPEAFTLCRQLLVRPELPDHDRQRIAGNRDVCVPTMIEAAFNYPDTLIQSLPTTADPSEITISLTAGPELHTTEQTLNSFLHCCTDLCQAGRFLILDTGLTTHDRTTLQQRYPFAEFLTTGSQDSPGAHLMQLRTHINTRFWLHLPEGWQFFAPDNLLTRLTAVLNAEPHVCQVGINYTDATKLTGTCATEDDVHRTPDAGRYLLTDTAAHGPAMFDTTRCDITRLDTTHPEAGLHTATLDEVLCISGPGVLRELPWTASASDIINGLLTAAGSSHFVELSIDGPSACFGSIMADSKISVSYHAAAHHRLDEDFLQAESPEGGYDVIFLDTWREPKHMLDIIERCLPKLSATGALVVDGTSPPAEWHRRLTGEHEPEAESAGQVRQAVIEFRVLHPQIEVLTVEASWGCAVIRPNRRAQQALVPAVDTAKGAAYEREHRLLNLVSVAWFRRHIHAEPYLDGSRQLAHRTQLLNVLISINGLDSYLEIGIAGGDNFDRVIAPIRHSVDPHPEFSGAVATYPMPSDEFFASGLGLERYDLIFIDGLHTEDQCRRDLENALGRLSDRGWIVAHDANPPTEWHQRPLEEYQPGSEWNGTVWKALVRFRSAHPELDIKTLDLDWGCAVIRRRTEKGAREPYPPIELPETLEWAFLAEHRRELLNLVTAAPEELPGLLSASPA
;
A
#
# COMPACT_ATOMS: atom_id res chain seq x y z
N MET A 1 44.91 2.59 43.05
CA MET A 1 44.26 3.03 41.81
C MET A 1 45.15 2.52 40.71
N THR A 2 44.74 1.46 40.02
CA THR A 2 45.42 1.00 38.81
C THR A 2 45.41 2.17 37.81
N GLU A 3 46.57 2.55 37.30
CA GLU A 3 46.66 3.57 36.25
C GLU A 3 45.85 3.08 35.04
N ARG A 4 45.06 3.96 34.42
CA ARG A 4 44.32 3.63 33.20
C ARG A 4 45.32 3.24 32.11
N PRO A 5 45.05 2.18 31.31
CA PRO A 5 45.93 1.80 30.22
C PRO A 5 46.06 2.96 29.23
N THR A 6 47.29 3.21 28.77
CA THR A 6 47.57 4.19 27.73
C THR A 6 47.21 3.62 26.36
N ILE A 7 46.64 4.44 25.47
CA ILE A 7 46.19 4.01 24.14
C ILE A 7 46.77 4.92 23.05
N CYS A 8 47.40 4.32 22.04
CA CYS A 8 47.90 5.01 20.87
C CYS A 8 46.90 4.89 19.72
N LEU A 9 46.43 6.02 19.20
CA LEU A 9 45.66 6.05 17.95
C LEU A 9 46.53 5.60 16.77
N ASN A 10 45.99 4.75 15.91
CA ASN A 10 46.63 4.34 14.66
C ASN A 10 45.67 4.41 13.47
N MET A 11 46.11 5.07 12.40
CA MET A 11 45.30 5.27 11.20
C MET A 11 46.19 5.28 9.96
N ILE A 12 45.62 4.88 8.82
CA ILE A 12 46.13 5.27 7.50
C ILE A 12 45.19 6.32 6.92
N VAL A 13 45.72 7.36 6.30
CA VAL A 13 44.93 8.46 5.72
C VAL A 13 45.36 8.76 4.29
N ARG A 14 44.40 9.23 3.48
CA ARG A 14 44.68 9.82 2.16
C ARG A 14 43.54 10.75 1.74
N ASN A 15 43.85 12.03 1.58
CA ASN A 15 42.91 13.07 1.15
C ASN A 15 41.65 13.18 2.01
N GLU A 16 41.81 13.19 3.34
CA GLU A 16 40.71 13.23 4.30
C GLU A 16 40.59 14.60 4.99
N ALA A 17 41.12 15.67 4.41
CA ALA A 17 41.13 16.99 5.05
C ALA A 17 39.71 17.53 5.33
N HIS A 18 38.70 17.07 4.59
CA HIS A 18 37.31 17.47 4.79
C HIS A 18 36.67 16.88 6.05
N ILE A 19 37.15 15.73 6.56
CA ILE A 19 36.42 14.99 7.62
C ILE A 19 37.30 14.47 8.78
N VAL A 20 38.61 14.29 8.59
CA VAL A 20 39.47 13.61 9.58
C VAL A 20 39.45 14.25 10.97
N HIS A 21 39.17 15.55 11.08
CA HIS A 21 39.07 16.23 12.37
C HIS A 21 37.97 15.62 13.28
N GLU A 22 36.87 15.14 12.70
CA GLU A 22 35.74 14.60 13.46
C GLU A 22 36.11 13.30 14.19
N VAL A 23 36.82 12.38 13.51
CA VAL A 23 37.28 11.15 14.18
C VAL A 23 38.33 11.47 15.23
N LEU A 24 39.24 12.43 14.97
CA LEU A 24 40.25 12.85 15.95
C LEU A 24 39.60 13.41 17.22
N ASP A 25 38.56 14.23 17.09
CA ASP A 25 37.79 14.76 18.23
C ASP A 25 37.05 13.65 18.98
N ALA A 26 36.45 12.69 18.26
CA ALA A 26 35.71 11.58 18.85
C ALA A 26 36.60 10.63 19.67
N VAL A 27 37.84 10.38 19.22
CA VAL A 27 38.77 9.45 19.90
C VAL A 27 39.66 10.14 20.94
N ALA A 28 39.80 11.47 20.89
CA ALA A 28 40.65 12.24 21.80
C ALA A 28 40.47 11.92 23.31
N PRO A 29 39.24 11.67 23.83
CA PRO A 29 39.05 11.34 25.24
C PRO A 29 39.70 10.02 25.69
N TYR A 30 40.03 9.13 24.74
CA TYR A 30 40.45 7.76 25.01
C TYR A 30 41.93 7.50 24.75
N ILE A 31 42.62 8.40 24.06
CA ILE A 31 43.99 8.20 23.59
C ILE A 31 44.98 9.07 24.37
N SER A 32 46.20 8.56 24.53
CA SER A 32 47.33 9.26 25.15
C SER A 32 48.43 9.61 24.16
N SER A 33 48.43 8.97 22.99
CA SER A 33 49.37 9.23 21.90
C SER A 33 48.74 8.91 20.55
N TRP A 34 49.41 9.27 19.45
CA TRP A 34 48.96 8.93 18.10
C TRP A 34 50.12 8.66 17.15
N VAL A 35 49.92 7.73 16.23
CA VAL A 35 50.80 7.45 15.08
C VAL A 35 49.93 7.26 13.86
N ILE A 36 49.97 8.22 12.94
CA ILE A 36 49.15 8.20 11.71
C ILE A 36 50.06 8.14 10.49
N VAL A 37 49.72 7.28 9.53
CA VAL A 37 50.45 7.13 8.26
C VAL A 37 49.66 7.76 7.13
N ASP A 38 50.20 8.84 6.56
CA ASP A 38 49.71 9.43 5.33
C ASP A 38 50.25 8.64 4.12
N THR A 39 49.35 8.23 3.23
CA THR A 39 49.69 7.39 2.08
C THR A 39 49.80 8.16 0.75
N GLY A 40 50.00 9.48 0.83
CA GLY A 40 50.19 10.38 -0.31
C GLY A 40 49.01 11.32 -0.50
N SER A 41 48.62 12.06 0.54
CA SER A 41 47.64 13.13 0.44
C SER A 41 48.19 14.36 -0.29
N ASP A 42 47.32 15.06 -1.02
CA ASP A 42 47.61 16.30 -1.74
C ASP A 42 46.63 17.43 -1.44
N ASP A 43 45.67 17.21 -0.53
CA ASP A 43 44.63 18.17 -0.11
C ASP A 43 44.96 18.94 1.18
N GLY A 44 46.11 18.68 1.78
CA GLY A 44 46.53 19.28 3.06
C GLY A 44 46.17 18.48 4.31
N THR A 45 45.71 17.23 4.18
CA THR A 45 45.40 16.32 5.30
C THR A 45 46.53 16.28 6.35
N GLN A 46 47.79 16.18 5.91
CA GLN A 46 48.94 16.07 6.82
C GLN A 46 49.05 17.27 7.78
N ASP A 47 48.90 18.48 7.25
CA ASP A 47 49.03 19.71 8.04
C ASP A 47 47.82 19.95 8.94
N LEU A 48 46.65 19.48 8.53
CA LEU A 48 45.45 19.49 9.36
C LEU A 48 45.63 18.58 10.58
N ILE A 49 46.02 17.32 10.38
CA ILE A 49 46.23 16.36 11.48
C ILE A 49 47.25 16.89 12.49
N ARG A 50 48.42 17.36 12.01
CA ARG A 50 49.46 17.91 12.88
C ARG A 50 48.96 19.08 13.73
N ARG A 51 48.25 20.03 13.11
CA ARG A 51 47.70 21.21 13.82
C ARG A 51 46.61 20.83 14.81
N HIS A 52 45.70 19.94 14.41
CA HIS A 52 44.55 19.52 15.22
C HIS A 52 44.99 18.77 16.47
N MET A 53 45.86 17.76 16.31
CA MET A 53 46.40 17.00 17.45
C MET A 53 47.26 17.84 18.38
N ALA A 54 48.04 18.80 17.84
CA ALA A 54 48.75 19.77 18.66
C ALA A 54 47.80 20.66 19.46
N GLY A 55 46.65 21.05 18.89
CA GLY A 55 45.59 21.79 19.58
C GLY A 55 44.93 20.99 20.71
N LEU A 56 44.77 19.68 20.53
CA LEU A 56 44.27 18.75 21.55
C LEU A 56 45.31 18.43 22.63
N GLY A 57 46.59 18.76 22.42
CA GLY A 57 47.66 18.55 23.39
C GLY A 57 48.13 17.10 23.51
N ILE A 58 47.83 16.25 22.52
CA ILE A 58 48.14 14.82 22.52
C ILE A 58 49.42 14.59 21.70
N PRO A 59 50.50 14.03 22.29
CA PRO A 59 51.76 13.82 21.59
C PRO A 59 51.66 12.70 20.55
N GLY A 60 52.37 12.83 19.42
CA GLY A 60 52.38 11.79 18.42
C GLY A 60 53.12 12.14 17.14
N GLU A 61 53.02 11.26 16.16
CA GLU A 61 53.82 11.28 14.94
C GLU A 61 52.98 11.08 13.67
N LEU A 62 53.29 11.85 12.63
CA LEU A 62 52.77 11.63 11.28
C LEU A 62 53.89 11.10 10.38
N HIS A 63 53.66 9.94 9.76
CA HIS A 63 54.60 9.32 8.82
C HIS A 63 54.05 9.36 7.40
N GLU A 64 54.88 9.75 6.44
CA GLU A 64 54.49 9.74 5.01
C GLU A 64 55.10 8.50 4.36
N ARG A 65 54.26 7.67 3.74
CA ARG A 65 54.66 6.40 3.10
C ARG A 65 53.98 6.21 1.75
N PRO A 66 54.65 5.60 0.75
CA PRO A 66 53.98 5.27 -0.50
C PRO A 66 52.84 4.27 -0.28
N TRP A 67 51.67 4.56 -0.86
CA TRP A 67 50.58 3.58 -0.92
C TRP A 67 51.01 2.34 -1.74
N ARG A 68 50.73 1.14 -1.20
CA ARG A 68 50.93 -0.14 -1.89
C ARG A 68 49.63 -0.96 -1.96
N ASN A 69 49.02 -1.21 -0.81
CA ASN A 69 47.69 -1.82 -0.64
C ASN A 69 47.28 -1.68 0.83
N PHE A 70 46.02 -1.97 1.14
CA PHE A 70 45.49 -1.79 2.50
C PHE A 70 46.22 -2.62 3.55
N GLY A 71 46.36 -3.94 3.36
CA GLY A 71 47.02 -4.81 4.34
C GLY A 71 48.47 -4.40 4.63
N HIS A 72 49.23 -4.03 3.59
CA HIS A 72 50.61 -3.57 3.74
C HIS A 72 50.70 -2.26 4.53
N ASN A 73 49.95 -1.24 4.12
CA ASN A 73 50.03 0.07 4.76
C ASN A 73 49.43 0.06 6.17
N ARG A 74 48.39 -0.74 6.45
CA ARG A 74 47.88 -0.96 7.82
C ARG A 74 48.91 -1.67 8.70
N THR A 75 49.58 -2.70 8.17
CA THR A 75 50.65 -3.40 8.92
C THR A 75 51.82 -2.44 9.20
N GLU A 76 52.25 -1.66 8.21
CA GLU A 76 53.31 -0.67 8.40
C GLU A 76 52.92 0.40 9.43
N ALA A 77 51.67 0.87 9.41
CA ALA A 77 51.16 1.81 10.40
C ALA A 77 51.15 1.21 11.80
N LEU A 78 50.74 -0.06 11.94
CA LEU A 78 50.69 -0.76 13.22
C LEU A 78 52.09 -0.99 13.79
N ASP A 79 53.06 -1.36 12.95
CA ASP A 79 54.47 -1.52 13.31
C ASP A 79 55.08 -0.21 13.82
N LEU A 80 54.75 0.92 13.18
CA LEU A 80 55.20 2.25 13.59
C LEU A 80 54.57 2.71 14.91
N ALA A 81 53.38 2.21 15.25
CA ALA A 81 52.70 2.55 16.50
C ALA A 81 53.23 1.76 17.72
N GLN A 82 54.03 0.71 17.51
CA GLN A 82 54.60 -0.09 18.59
C GLN A 82 55.51 0.75 19.50
N GLY A 83 55.38 0.58 20.81
CA GLY A 83 56.14 1.27 21.85
C GLY A 83 55.63 2.66 22.21
N HIS A 84 54.49 3.10 21.66
CA HIS A 84 53.92 4.42 21.95
C HIS A 84 52.90 4.43 23.10
N ALA A 85 52.31 3.29 23.44
CA ALA A 85 51.32 3.13 24.53
C ALA A 85 51.17 1.65 24.93
N ASP A 86 50.33 1.34 25.94
CA ASP A 86 50.03 -0.05 26.34
C ASP A 86 49.16 -0.79 25.30
N TYR A 87 48.33 -0.05 24.58
CA TYR A 87 47.45 -0.54 23.52
C TYR A 87 47.48 0.37 22.29
N ILE A 88 47.20 -0.19 21.12
CA ILE A 88 47.08 0.52 19.85
C ILE A 88 45.65 0.36 19.36
N TRP A 89 44.97 1.48 19.08
CA TRP A 89 43.61 1.49 18.54
C TRP A 89 43.64 1.89 17.06
N VAL A 90 43.30 0.93 16.20
CA VAL A 90 43.14 1.11 14.76
C VAL A 90 41.71 1.50 14.43
N ILE A 91 41.53 2.68 13.84
CA ILE A 91 40.23 3.21 13.37
C ILE A 91 40.36 3.81 11.96
N ASP A 92 39.27 3.91 11.22
CA ASP A 92 39.23 4.50 9.88
C ASP A 92 39.00 6.03 9.98
N ALA A 93 39.44 6.78 8.97
CA ALA A 93 39.50 8.25 9.04
C ALA A 93 38.13 8.95 8.98
N ASP A 94 37.10 8.20 8.58
CA ASP A 94 35.72 8.63 8.44
C ASP A 94 34.77 7.93 9.42
N ASP A 95 35.26 7.10 10.33
CA ASP A 95 34.46 6.50 11.41
C ASP A 95 34.25 7.50 12.57
N THR A 96 33.26 7.27 13.43
CA THR A 96 33.10 8.02 14.69
C THR A 96 32.59 7.13 15.83
N VAL A 97 32.72 7.60 17.08
CA VAL A 97 32.25 6.89 18.28
C VAL A 97 30.91 7.49 18.70
N VAL A 98 29.87 6.66 18.79
CA VAL A 98 28.55 7.03 19.27
C VAL A 98 28.28 6.32 20.60
N GLY A 99 27.77 7.04 21.59
CA GLY A 99 27.48 6.51 22.93
C GLY A 99 28.66 6.61 23.90
N SER A 100 28.68 5.75 24.91
CA SER A 100 29.65 5.76 26.02
C SER A 100 30.59 4.56 25.94
N LEU A 101 31.74 4.73 25.29
CA LEU A 101 32.78 3.71 25.18
C LEU A 101 33.67 3.72 26.43
N GLU A 102 33.82 2.57 27.10
CA GLU A 102 34.64 2.43 28.31
C GLU A 102 35.88 1.59 28.04
N LEU A 103 37.07 2.21 28.09
CA LEU A 103 38.37 1.56 27.86
C LEU A 103 39.29 1.59 29.09
N SER A 104 38.72 1.76 30.28
CA SER A 104 39.50 1.95 31.51
C SER A 104 40.07 0.67 32.12
N GLU A 105 39.56 -0.51 31.74
CA GLU A 105 39.92 -1.83 32.31
C GLU A 105 40.30 -2.87 31.24
N LEU A 106 41.24 -2.54 30.34
CA LEU A 106 41.71 -3.47 29.31
C LEU A 106 42.70 -4.51 29.88
N THR A 107 42.39 -5.80 29.73
CA THR A 107 43.20 -6.93 30.21
C THR A 107 43.50 -8.01 29.17
N ALA A 108 42.71 -8.09 28.09
CA ALA A 108 42.95 -9.00 26.98
C ALA A 108 44.03 -8.46 26.04
N ASP A 109 44.52 -9.30 25.14
CA ASP A 109 45.52 -8.92 24.15
C ASP A 109 44.89 -8.20 22.96
N ILE A 110 43.64 -8.55 22.64
CA ILE A 110 42.92 -8.04 21.49
C ILE A 110 41.47 -7.74 21.89
N TYR A 111 40.95 -6.60 21.44
CA TYR A 111 39.57 -6.21 21.67
C TYR A 111 38.87 -5.89 20.34
N SER A 112 37.68 -6.48 20.17
CA SER A 112 36.75 -6.16 19.10
C SER A 112 35.77 -5.09 19.55
N LEU A 113 35.55 -4.09 18.69
CA LEU A 113 34.56 -3.05 18.89
C LEU A 113 33.33 -3.28 18.03
N ARG A 114 32.16 -2.88 18.53
CA ARG A 114 30.88 -2.97 17.81
C ARG A 114 30.76 -1.85 16.80
N HIS A 115 30.56 -2.20 15.55
CA HIS A 115 30.26 -1.28 14.44
C HIS A 115 28.77 -1.32 14.14
N ALA A 116 28.17 -0.15 13.88
CA ALA A 116 26.82 -0.03 13.34
C ALA A 116 26.82 0.90 12.13
N GLY A 117 25.97 0.62 11.15
CA GLY A 117 25.61 1.52 10.06
C GLY A 117 24.10 1.50 9.84
N ASN A 118 23.61 2.07 8.75
CA ASN A 118 22.16 2.25 8.50
C ASN A 118 21.31 0.95 8.62
N GLU A 119 21.89 -0.25 8.45
CA GLU A 119 21.12 -1.51 8.48
C GLU A 119 21.81 -2.72 9.15
N ASP A 120 23.12 -2.65 9.46
CA ASP A 120 23.91 -3.80 9.95
C ASP A 120 24.71 -3.48 11.21
N THR A 121 24.91 -4.49 12.08
CA THR A 121 25.82 -4.44 13.24
C THR A 121 26.82 -5.59 13.15
N TYR A 122 28.11 -5.30 13.30
CA TYR A 122 29.16 -6.32 13.28
C TYR A 122 30.30 -5.96 14.25
N TRP A 123 31.21 -6.90 14.48
CA TRP A 123 32.34 -6.74 15.40
C TRP A 123 33.66 -6.76 14.64
N ARG A 124 34.54 -5.79 14.91
CA ARG A 124 35.85 -5.67 14.25
C ARG A 124 36.96 -5.62 15.30
N PRO A 125 37.99 -6.49 15.23
CA PRO A 125 39.20 -6.35 16.03
C PRO A 125 39.89 -5.02 15.71
N GLN A 126 40.02 -4.15 16.72
CA GLN A 126 40.53 -2.78 16.52
C GLN A 126 41.49 -2.31 17.59
N ILE A 127 41.47 -2.88 18.79
CA ILE A 127 42.41 -2.50 19.86
C ILE A 127 43.33 -3.68 20.13
N PHE A 128 44.64 -3.44 20.05
CA PHE A 128 45.68 -4.47 20.15
C PHE A 128 46.69 -4.08 21.24
N ARG A 129 47.04 -5.00 22.13
CA ARG A 129 48.09 -4.77 23.13
C ARG A 129 49.43 -4.56 22.43
N ASP A 130 50.20 -3.61 22.93
CA ASP A 130 51.57 -3.37 22.48
C ASP A 130 52.45 -4.63 22.61
N GLY A 131 53.27 -4.89 21.60
CA GLY A 131 54.14 -6.07 21.51
C GLY A 131 53.45 -7.34 20.97
N VAL A 132 52.12 -7.35 20.79
CA VAL A 132 51.41 -8.45 20.13
C VAL A 132 51.65 -8.38 18.62
N ARG A 133 52.02 -9.52 18.02
CA ARG A 133 52.29 -9.63 16.58
C ARG A 133 50.98 -9.77 15.81
N VAL A 134 50.35 -8.63 15.55
CA VAL A 134 49.20 -8.51 14.66
C VAL A 134 49.68 -7.94 13.32
N HIS A 135 49.16 -8.44 12.22
CA HIS A 135 49.36 -7.86 10.89
C HIS A 135 48.05 -7.89 10.10
N TYR A 136 47.95 -7.08 9.04
CA TYR A 136 46.76 -7.05 8.19
C TYR A 136 46.96 -7.81 6.89
N GLU A 137 46.03 -8.69 6.57
CA GLU A 137 46.01 -9.49 5.34
C GLU A 137 44.87 -9.06 4.41
N GLY A 138 45.18 -8.90 3.13
CA GLY A 138 44.22 -8.53 2.07
C GLY A 138 44.67 -7.29 1.29
N VAL A 139 44.48 -7.33 -0.02
CA VAL A 139 44.81 -6.20 -0.90
C VAL A 139 43.71 -5.13 -0.91
N VAL A 140 42.46 -5.57 -0.73
CA VAL A 140 41.22 -4.79 -0.51
C VAL A 140 40.41 -5.55 0.54
N HIS A 141 39.69 -4.85 1.43
CA HIS A 141 38.95 -5.45 2.55
C HIS A 141 39.84 -6.30 3.47
N GLU A 142 40.93 -5.67 3.92
CA GLU A 142 41.92 -6.24 4.82
C GLU A 142 41.34 -6.61 6.19
N HIS A 143 41.91 -7.63 6.81
CA HIS A 143 41.54 -8.06 8.15
C HIS A 143 42.79 -8.24 9.01
N ALA A 144 42.65 -7.99 10.31
CA ALA A 144 43.71 -8.25 11.27
C ALA A 144 43.87 -9.77 11.45
N ALA A 145 45.12 -10.23 11.42
CA ALA A 145 45.51 -11.61 11.61
C ALA A 145 46.60 -11.69 12.69
N TRP A 146 46.53 -12.73 13.50
CA TRP A 146 47.47 -13.04 14.58
C TRP A 146 47.48 -14.55 14.83
N ASP A 147 48.41 -15.01 15.68
CA ASP A 147 48.37 -16.40 16.16
C ASP A 147 47.28 -16.54 17.23
N TYR A 148 46.09 -16.96 16.81
CA TYR A 148 44.90 -17.13 17.65
C TYR A 148 45.13 -18.00 18.90
N ALA A 149 46.06 -18.97 18.84
CA ALA A 149 46.33 -19.83 19.99
C ALA A 149 47.17 -19.12 21.08
N SER A 150 47.75 -17.98 20.76
CA SER A 150 48.73 -17.27 21.60
C SER A 150 48.18 -16.01 22.28
N CYS A 151 46.96 -15.57 21.93
CA CYS A 151 46.37 -14.31 22.37
C CYS A 151 44.99 -14.54 22.99
N VAL A 152 44.64 -13.73 23.98
CA VAL A 152 43.25 -13.63 24.47
C VAL A 152 42.55 -12.51 23.72
N ASP A 153 41.46 -12.82 23.02
CA ASP A 153 40.59 -11.83 22.37
C ASP A 153 39.23 -11.70 23.09
N GLU A 154 38.77 -10.47 23.26
CA GLU A 154 37.50 -10.14 23.93
C GLU A 154 36.71 -9.09 23.12
N ARG A 155 35.44 -8.91 23.48
CA ARG A 155 34.59 -7.82 22.98
C ARG A 155 34.49 -6.74 24.04
N VAL A 156 34.61 -5.47 23.63
CA VAL A 156 34.23 -4.36 24.52
C VAL A 156 32.72 -4.23 24.45
N GLU A 157 32.03 -4.66 25.49
CA GLU A 157 30.58 -4.48 25.62
C GLU A 157 30.24 -3.11 26.22
N GLY A 158 29.00 -2.65 26.05
CA GLY A 158 28.55 -1.36 26.59
C GLY A 158 27.51 -0.67 25.69
N ASP A 159 27.11 0.53 26.08
CA ASP A 159 26.17 1.37 25.33
C ASP A 159 26.92 2.30 24.37
N TYR A 160 27.57 1.70 23.37
CA TYR A 160 28.28 2.43 22.32
C TYR A 160 28.24 1.68 20.98
N HIS A 161 28.57 2.35 19.89
CA HIS A 161 29.02 1.72 18.65
C HIS A 161 29.97 2.65 17.89
N ILE A 162 30.77 2.07 17.00
CA ILE A 162 31.51 2.79 15.98
C ILE A 162 30.58 2.96 14.79
N ASP A 163 30.29 4.20 14.41
CA ASP A 163 29.49 4.52 13.24
C ASP A 163 30.39 4.57 12.01
N SER A 164 30.18 3.61 11.10
CA SER A 164 30.91 3.47 9.84
C SER A 164 30.26 4.34 8.75
N ARG A 165 30.61 5.63 8.74
CA ARG A 165 29.89 6.65 7.95
C ARG A 165 30.14 6.60 6.44
N ARG A 166 31.23 5.98 6.00
CA ARG A 166 31.62 5.85 4.58
C ARG A 166 31.69 7.21 3.85
N LEU A 167 32.15 8.25 4.54
CA LEU A 167 32.25 9.62 4.04
C LEU A 167 33.67 9.99 3.56
N GLY A 168 34.62 9.06 3.67
CA GLY A 168 36.01 9.28 3.28
C GLY A 168 36.19 9.47 1.77
N ALA A 169 37.32 10.04 1.36
CA ALA A 169 37.59 10.41 -0.03
C ALA A 169 37.53 9.22 -1.01
N ARG A 170 37.84 8.01 -0.54
CA ARG A 170 37.68 6.79 -1.34
C ARG A 170 36.21 6.50 -1.68
N ASN A 171 35.27 6.78 -0.77
CA ASN A 171 33.84 6.56 -1.03
C ASN A 171 33.24 7.62 -1.96
N LEU A 172 33.87 8.79 -2.06
CA LEU A 172 33.51 9.85 -3.02
C LEU A 172 34.03 9.58 -4.45
N ASP A 173 34.93 8.62 -4.62
CA ASP A 173 35.49 8.26 -5.92
C ASP A 173 34.54 7.35 -6.72
N PRO A 174 33.95 7.81 -7.84
CA PRO A 174 33.04 6.99 -8.64
C PRO A 174 33.73 5.76 -9.26
N GLU A 175 35.06 5.79 -9.38
CA GLU A 175 35.85 4.69 -9.94
C GLU A 175 36.40 3.71 -8.88
N LYS A 176 35.99 3.86 -7.62
CA LYS A 176 36.46 3.04 -6.48
C LYS A 176 36.47 1.54 -6.81
N TYR A 177 35.33 1.01 -7.24
CA TYR A 177 35.18 -0.42 -7.50
C TYR A 177 35.96 -0.89 -8.74
N ALA A 178 36.13 -0.02 -9.75
CA ALA A 178 36.97 -0.31 -10.90
C ALA A 178 38.46 -0.44 -10.51
N ARG A 179 38.93 0.39 -9.58
CA ARG A 179 40.30 0.28 -9.04
C ARG A 179 40.46 -0.95 -8.15
N ASP A 180 39.47 -1.23 -7.30
CA ASP A 180 39.47 -2.43 -6.46
C ASP A 180 39.55 -3.70 -7.32
N ARG A 181 38.75 -3.77 -8.41
CA ARG A 181 38.83 -4.83 -9.43
C ARG A 181 40.25 -5.01 -9.96
N ASP A 182 40.91 -3.93 -10.38
CA ASP A 182 42.24 -4.02 -11.00
C ASP A 182 43.31 -4.51 -10.01
N ILE A 183 43.21 -4.08 -8.74
CA ILE A 183 44.08 -4.54 -7.66
C ILE A 183 43.86 -6.04 -7.38
N LEU A 184 42.60 -6.46 -7.30
CA LEU A 184 42.21 -7.84 -7.01
C LEU A 184 42.59 -8.79 -8.15
N LEU A 185 42.40 -8.37 -9.42
CA LEU A 185 42.88 -9.12 -10.58
C LEU A 185 44.40 -9.34 -10.53
N ALA A 186 45.17 -8.29 -10.23
CA ALA A 186 46.62 -8.40 -10.10
C ALA A 186 47.06 -9.30 -8.94
N GLU A 187 46.29 -9.38 -7.85
CA GLU A 187 46.56 -10.34 -6.77
C GLU A 187 46.20 -11.77 -7.18
N LEU A 188 45.10 -11.98 -7.89
CA LEU A 188 44.71 -13.30 -8.41
C LEU A 188 45.66 -13.83 -9.49
N ASP A 189 46.31 -12.96 -10.26
CA ASP A 189 47.40 -13.35 -11.16
C ASP A 189 48.60 -13.93 -10.38
N ARG A 190 48.84 -13.43 -9.17
CA ARG A 190 49.93 -13.91 -8.28
C ARG A 190 49.52 -15.12 -7.45
N LYS A 191 48.28 -15.12 -6.95
CA LYS A 191 47.70 -16.14 -6.07
C LYS A 191 46.30 -16.56 -6.54
N PRO A 192 46.19 -17.41 -7.58
CA PRO A 192 44.90 -17.79 -8.16
C PRO A 192 43.93 -18.54 -7.23
N GLY A 193 44.44 -19.05 -6.09
CA GLY A 193 43.68 -19.80 -5.09
C GLY A 193 43.22 -18.97 -3.89
N ASP A 194 43.44 -17.66 -3.88
CA ASP A 194 42.98 -16.78 -2.81
C ASP A 194 41.45 -16.60 -2.88
N VAL A 195 40.72 -17.37 -2.06
CA VAL A 195 39.26 -17.35 -1.97
C VAL A 195 38.71 -15.97 -1.64
N ARG A 196 39.39 -15.19 -0.79
CA ARG A 196 38.91 -13.88 -0.32
C ARG A 196 39.04 -12.84 -1.43
N SER A 197 40.16 -12.86 -2.16
CA SER A 197 40.33 -12.00 -3.34
C SER A 197 39.31 -12.33 -4.44
N VAL A 198 38.96 -13.60 -4.63
CA VAL A 198 37.89 -13.99 -5.57
C VAL A 198 36.53 -13.45 -5.13
N PHE A 199 36.18 -13.56 -3.84
CA PHE A 199 34.92 -13.04 -3.29
C PHE A 199 34.78 -11.52 -3.50
N TYR A 200 35.79 -10.74 -3.10
CA TYR A 200 35.73 -9.29 -3.23
C TYR A 200 35.87 -8.80 -4.68
N LEU A 201 36.49 -9.58 -5.56
CA LEU A 201 36.48 -9.30 -7.00
C LEU A 201 35.05 -9.42 -7.55
N ALA A 202 34.35 -10.48 -7.17
CA ALA A 202 32.95 -10.68 -7.54
C ALA A 202 32.04 -9.56 -7.00
N GLN A 203 32.22 -9.17 -5.73
CA GLN A 203 31.51 -8.04 -5.12
C GLN A 203 31.81 -6.72 -5.84
N SER A 204 33.07 -6.46 -6.18
CA SER A 204 33.46 -5.25 -6.93
C SER A 204 32.78 -5.18 -8.30
N TYR A 205 32.71 -6.31 -9.02
CA TYR A 205 31.96 -6.37 -10.28
C TYR A 205 30.46 -6.16 -10.09
N PHE A 206 29.88 -6.71 -9.01
CA PHE A 206 28.47 -6.54 -8.70
C PHE A 206 28.14 -5.07 -8.40
N ASP A 207 28.95 -4.40 -7.58
CA ASP A 207 28.75 -2.99 -7.22
C ASP A 207 29.00 -2.03 -8.39
N MET A 208 29.75 -2.46 -9.41
CA MET A 208 29.88 -1.76 -10.70
C MET A 208 28.68 -1.98 -11.66
N GLY A 209 27.77 -2.91 -11.35
CA GLY A 209 26.70 -3.35 -12.26
C GLY A 209 27.16 -4.28 -13.39
N ASP A 210 28.39 -4.80 -13.35
CA ASP A 210 28.88 -5.81 -14.30
C ASP A 210 28.47 -7.21 -13.82
N PHE A 211 27.18 -7.50 -13.95
CA PHE A 211 26.58 -8.74 -13.46
C PHE A 211 27.10 -10.00 -14.19
N VAL A 212 27.61 -9.86 -15.42
CA VAL A 212 28.22 -10.98 -16.16
C VAL A 212 29.48 -11.46 -15.44
N ASN A 213 30.38 -10.55 -15.10
CA ASN A 213 31.59 -10.91 -14.37
C ASN A 213 31.30 -11.22 -12.89
N ALA A 214 30.35 -10.53 -12.26
CA ALA A 214 29.93 -10.86 -10.90
C ALA A 214 29.44 -12.31 -10.80
N ARG A 215 28.51 -12.73 -11.66
CA ARG A 215 28.01 -14.11 -11.76
C ARG A 215 29.16 -15.10 -11.91
N LYS A 216 30.09 -14.83 -12.84
CA LYS A 216 31.25 -15.72 -13.11
C LYS A 216 32.13 -15.89 -11.88
N TRP A 217 32.51 -14.80 -11.22
CA TRP A 217 33.44 -14.85 -10.10
C TRP A 217 32.79 -15.36 -8.82
N TYR A 218 31.50 -15.06 -8.59
CA TYR A 218 30.75 -15.68 -7.48
C TYR A 218 30.54 -17.18 -7.68
N ALA A 219 30.24 -17.64 -8.90
CA ALA A 219 30.15 -19.07 -9.19
C ALA A 219 31.50 -19.77 -8.89
N ARG A 220 32.61 -19.17 -9.33
CA ARG A 220 33.95 -19.66 -8.97
C ARG A 220 34.18 -19.65 -7.46
N ARG A 221 33.78 -18.59 -6.75
CA ARG A 221 33.92 -18.53 -5.29
C ARG A 221 33.17 -19.67 -4.62
N ALA A 222 31.94 -19.94 -5.02
CA ALA A 222 31.14 -21.03 -4.47
C ALA A 222 31.79 -22.41 -4.68
N GLU A 223 32.42 -22.64 -5.83
CA GLU A 223 33.15 -23.90 -6.14
C GLU A 223 34.40 -24.11 -5.28
N MET A 224 35.01 -23.04 -4.75
CA MET A 224 36.24 -23.14 -3.96
C MET A 224 36.02 -23.64 -2.53
N GLY A 225 34.77 -23.67 -2.03
CA GLY A 225 34.44 -24.16 -0.68
C GLY A 225 34.93 -23.23 0.43
N ASP A 226 35.48 -23.80 1.51
CA ASP A 226 35.94 -23.09 2.72
C ASP A 226 34.78 -22.53 3.57
N TRP A 227 34.82 -21.26 4.01
CA TRP A 227 33.80 -20.70 4.89
C TRP A 227 32.40 -20.72 4.26
N GLU A 228 31.48 -21.48 4.86
CA GLU A 228 30.15 -21.77 4.31
C GLU A 228 29.30 -20.53 4.08
N GLU A 229 29.40 -19.49 4.90
CA GLU A 229 28.61 -18.26 4.73
C GLU A 229 29.00 -17.51 3.44
N GLU A 230 30.28 -17.47 3.10
CA GLU A 230 30.74 -16.89 1.82
C GLU A 230 30.29 -17.74 0.63
N VAL A 231 30.27 -19.07 0.76
CA VAL A 231 29.75 -19.96 -0.28
C VAL A 231 28.25 -19.70 -0.50
N TYR A 232 27.46 -19.67 0.58
CA TYR A 232 26.04 -19.32 0.54
C TYR A 232 25.82 -17.96 -0.13
N TYR A 233 26.50 -16.92 0.35
CA TYR A 233 26.30 -15.57 -0.17
C TYR A 233 26.71 -15.47 -1.64
N SER A 234 27.75 -16.20 -2.06
CA SER A 234 28.13 -16.31 -3.47
C SER A 234 27.05 -16.97 -4.32
N LEU A 235 26.42 -18.06 -3.83
CA LEU A 235 25.30 -18.70 -4.53
C LEU A 235 24.09 -17.76 -4.65
N TYR A 236 23.76 -17.03 -3.59
CA TYR A 236 22.71 -16.02 -3.60
C TYR A 236 23.00 -14.90 -4.62
N ARG A 237 24.24 -14.38 -4.64
CA ARG A 237 24.67 -13.34 -5.59
C ARG A 237 24.76 -13.84 -7.04
N VAL A 238 25.00 -15.13 -7.27
CA VAL A 238 24.83 -15.74 -8.61
C VAL A 238 23.38 -15.60 -9.05
N ALA A 239 22.41 -15.96 -8.21
CA ALA A 239 21.00 -15.86 -8.53
C ALA A 239 20.56 -14.41 -8.78
N GLU A 240 20.98 -13.46 -7.94
CA GLU A 240 20.71 -12.02 -8.15
C GLU A 240 21.33 -11.51 -9.45
N SER A 241 22.58 -11.89 -9.75
CA SER A 241 23.23 -11.48 -10.99
C SER A 241 22.48 -12.02 -12.22
N MET A 242 22.00 -13.26 -12.17
CA MET A 242 21.18 -13.85 -13.23
C MET A 242 19.85 -13.10 -13.41
N ALA A 243 19.20 -12.71 -12.30
CA ALA A 243 17.98 -11.91 -12.33
C ALA A 243 18.21 -10.53 -13.00
N GLN A 244 19.29 -9.83 -12.65
CA GLN A 244 19.65 -8.54 -13.23
C GLN A 244 20.00 -8.62 -14.73
N LEU A 245 20.52 -9.77 -15.18
CA LEU A 245 20.81 -10.03 -16.58
C LEU A 245 19.56 -10.41 -17.40
N GLY A 246 18.38 -10.53 -16.77
CA GLY A 246 17.15 -10.94 -17.44
C GLY A 246 17.19 -12.38 -17.95
N GLU A 247 17.93 -13.26 -17.27
CA GLU A 247 17.99 -14.69 -17.62
C GLU A 247 16.62 -15.37 -17.42
N PRO A 248 16.38 -16.52 -18.07
CA PRO A 248 15.10 -17.22 -17.95
C PRO A 248 14.73 -17.50 -16.49
N TRP A 249 13.54 -17.08 -16.07
CA TRP A 249 13.12 -17.15 -14.67
C TRP A 249 13.29 -18.53 -14.03
N ALA A 250 13.02 -19.62 -14.76
CA ALA A 250 13.18 -20.97 -14.22
C ALA A 250 14.62 -21.27 -13.77
N GLU A 251 15.63 -20.74 -14.48
CA GLU A 251 17.05 -20.89 -14.13
C GLU A 251 17.43 -19.98 -12.96
N VAL A 252 16.88 -18.76 -12.92
CA VAL A 252 17.07 -17.81 -11.81
C VAL A 252 16.47 -18.36 -10.51
N GLN A 253 15.25 -18.90 -10.58
CA GLN A 253 14.57 -19.53 -9.46
C GLN A 253 15.35 -20.73 -8.95
N ASP A 254 15.82 -21.63 -9.82
CA ASP A 254 16.67 -22.76 -9.43
C ASP A 254 17.93 -22.27 -8.69
N ALA A 255 18.59 -21.21 -9.17
CA ALA A 255 19.75 -20.65 -8.50
C ALA A 255 19.44 -20.13 -7.09
N TYR A 256 18.31 -19.44 -6.89
CA TYR A 256 17.86 -19.03 -5.55
C TYR A 256 17.55 -20.23 -4.65
N LEU A 257 16.85 -21.24 -5.18
CA LEU A 257 16.51 -22.44 -4.42
C LEU A 257 17.76 -23.22 -4.02
N ARG A 258 18.78 -23.31 -4.89
CA ARG A 258 20.07 -23.94 -4.54
C ARG A 258 20.83 -23.18 -3.45
N ALA A 259 20.75 -21.84 -3.44
CA ALA A 259 21.31 -21.06 -2.35
C ALA A 259 20.59 -21.35 -1.02
N TRP A 260 19.25 -21.42 -1.05
CA TRP A 260 18.46 -21.79 0.11
C TRP A 260 18.68 -23.24 0.57
N GLU A 261 18.71 -24.22 -0.33
CA GLU A 261 19.01 -25.63 -0.01
C GLU A 261 20.40 -25.79 0.64
N PHE A 262 21.37 -24.97 0.23
CA PHE A 262 22.70 -24.95 0.82
C PHE A 262 22.70 -24.40 2.25
N ARG A 263 21.88 -23.37 2.54
CA ARG A 263 21.75 -22.79 3.88
C ARG A 263 20.28 -22.49 4.22
N PRO A 264 19.48 -23.50 4.62
CA PRO A 264 18.01 -23.35 4.77
C PRO A 264 17.56 -22.43 5.89
N THR A 265 18.49 -22.03 6.77
CA THR A 265 18.29 -21.03 7.82
C THR A 265 18.25 -19.60 7.27
N ARG A 266 18.53 -19.39 5.98
CA ARG A 266 18.55 -18.07 5.34
C ARG A 266 17.32 -17.84 4.47
N ALA A 267 16.49 -16.87 4.84
CA ALA A 267 15.22 -16.52 4.19
C ALA A 267 15.37 -15.70 2.90
N GLU A 268 16.52 -15.04 2.69
CA GLU A 268 16.73 -14.10 1.59
C GLU A 268 16.42 -14.65 0.19
N PRO A 269 16.77 -15.91 -0.16
CA PRO A 269 16.46 -16.46 -1.48
C PRO A 269 14.95 -16.70 -1.67
N LEU A 270 14.25 -17.20 -0.65
CA LEU A 270 12.80 -17.43 -0.72
C LEU A 270 12.03 -16.11 -0.81
N HIS A 271 12.47 -15.09 -0.05
CA HIS A 271 11.91 -13.74 -0.15
C HIS A 271 12.10 -13.16 -1.57
N ALA A 272 13.28 -13.32 -2.18
CA ALA A 272 13.53 -12.86 -3.55
C ALA A 272 12.60 -13.56 -4.57
N VAL A 273 12.39 -14.87 -4.42
CA VAL A 273 11.45 -15.64 -5.24
C VAL A 273 10.00 -15.17 -5.04
N ALA A 274 9.60 -14.93 -3.80
CA ALA A 274 8.27 -14.42 -3.48
C ALA A 274 8.00 -13.05 -4.13
N ARG A 275 8.95 -12.12 -3.99
CA ARG A 275 8.90 -10.79 -4.59
C ARG A 275 8.76 -10.85 -6.11
N HIS A 276 9.55 -11.68 -6.79
CA HIS A 276 9.43 -11.85 -8.24
C HIS A 276 8.02 -12.31 -8.62
N TYR A 277 7.47 -13.31 -7.94
CA TYR A 277 6.11 -13.77 -8.23
C TYR A 277 5.05 -12.72 -7.92
N ARG A 278 5.24 -11.85 -6.92
CA ARG A 278 4.36 -10.71 -6.68
C ARG A 278 4.42 -9.72 -7.84
N GLU A 279 5.61 -9.36 -8.32
CA GLU A 279 5.81 -8.42 -9.43
C GLU A 279 5.21 -8.95 -10.74
N GLU A 280 5.29 -10.25 -10.98
CA GLU A 280 4.63 -10.96 -12.08
C GLU A 280 3.13 -11.25 -11.83
N GLN A 281 2.56 -10.75 -10.74
CA GLN A 281 1.15 -10.94 -10.35
C GLN A 281 0.74 -12.41 -10.15
N ARG A 282 1.71 -13.31 -9.93
CA ARG A 282 1.52 -14.73 -9.62
C ARG A 282 1.39 -14.94 -8.11
N TYR A 283 0.44 -14.22 -7.51
CA TYR A 283 0.29 -14.08 -6.06
C TYR A 283 0.18 -15.39 -5.27
N ARG A 284 -0.43 -16.44 -5.85
CA ARG A 284 -0.50 -17.76 -5.17
C ARG A 284 0.87 -18.39 -4.92
N LEU A 285 1.79 -18.26 -5.88
CA LEU A 285 3.16 -18.74 -5.70
C LEU A 285 3.95 -17.78 -4.81
N GLY A 286 3.77 -16.47 -5.03
CA GLY A 286 4.36 -15.44 -4.15
C GLY A 286 4.03 -15.70 -2.68
N TYR A 287 2.76 -15.98 -2.37
CA TYR A 287 2.30 -16.32 -1.03
C TYR A 287 3.01 -17.55 -0.44
N GLN A 288 3.15 -18.64 -1.21
CA GLN A 288 3.79 -19.87 -0.70
C GLN A 288 5.26 -19.64 -0.32
N PHE A 289 6.01 -18.94 -1.16
CA PHE A 289 7.40 -18.60 -0.89
C PHE A 289 7.54 -17.56 0.23
N ALA A 290 6.67 -16.55 0.27
CA ALA A 290 6.68 -15.52 1.31
C ALA A 290 6.36 -16.10 2.68
N GLN A 291 5.37 -17.00 2.78
CA GLN A 291 5.03 -17.68 4.02
C GLN A 291 6.21 -18.50 4.54
N GLN A 292 6.85 -19.30 3.66
CA GLN A 292 8.05 -20.06 4.04
C GLN A 292 9.20 -19.15 4.49
N ALA A 293 9.42 -18.03 3.79
CA ALA A 293 10.44 -17.05 4.19
C ALA A 293 10.12 -16.41 5.55
N ALA A 294 8.84 -16.10 5.81
CA ALA A 294 8.37 -15.48 7.04
C ALA A 294 8.41 -16.40 8.27
N ASP A 295 8.36 -17.72 8.06
CA ASP A 295 8.44 -18.74 9.10
C ASP A 295 9.89 -19.06 9.52
N ILE A 296 10.89 -18.66 8.72
CA ILE A 296 12.30 -18.84 9.06
C ILE A 296 12.72 -17.80 10.10
N PRO A 297 13.22 -18.21 11.28
CA PRO A 297 13.68 -17.27 12.31
C PRO A 297 14.97 -16.56 11.90
N PHE A 298 15.27 -15.44 12.56
CA PHE A 298 16.54 -14.74 12.36
C PHE A 298 17.73 -15.65 12.71
N PRO A 299 18.75 -15.79 11.84
CA PRO A 299 19.85 -16.72 12.05
C PRO A 299 20.95 -16.09 12.94
N ASP A 300 20.80 -16.18 14.26
CA ASP A 300 21.73 -15.59 15.24
C ASP A 300 23.20 -16.07 15.13
N GLU A 301 23.42 -17.24 14.52
CA GLU A 301 24.75 -17.82 14.33
C GLU A 301 25.49 -17.27 13.10
N ASP A 302 24.75 -16.75 12.11
CA ASP A 302 25.30 -16.19 10.88
C ASP A 302 25.75 -14.74 11.11
N ARG A 303 26.87 -14.38 10.46
CA ARG A 303 27.50 -13.06 10.62
C ARG A 303 27.70 -12.34 9.29
N LEU A 304 27.73 -13.06 8.17
CA LEU A 304 27.97 -12.47 6.86
C LEU A 304 26.67 -11.97 6.22
N PHE A 305 26.52 -10.64 6.23
CA PHE A 305 25.52 -9.89 5.45
C PHE A 305 24.08 -10.43 5.60
N VAL A 306 23.66 -10.71 6.84
CA VAL A 306 22.30 -11.18 7.13
C VAL A 306 21.34 -10.00 7.03
N ARG A 307 20.36 -10.09 6.12
CA ARG A 307 19.38 -9.02 5.87
C ARG A 307 18.30 -8.98 6.95
N ARG A 308 18.59 -8.29 8.07
CA ARG A 308 17.71 -8.23 9.25
C ARG A 308 16.29 -7.77 8.93
N ASP A 309 16.13 -6.84 7.99
CA ASP A 309 14.85 -6.31 7.52
C ASP A 309 13.93 -7.39 6.92
N ILE A 310 14.49 -8.40 6.24
CA ILE A 310 13.71 -9.51 5.67
C ILE A 310 13.00 -10.32 6.75
N TYR A 311 13.72 -10.64 7.83
CA TYR A 311 13.18 -11.37 8.98
C TYR A 311 12.30 -10.49 9.86
N ALA A 312 12.68 -9.21 9.99
CA ALA A 312 11.97 -8.26 10.83
C ALA A 312 10.60 -7.89 10.26
N TRP A 313 10.44 -7.79 8.93
CA TRP A 313 9.12 -7.44 8.38
C TRP A 313 8.90 -7.79 6.91
N ARG A 314 9.92 -7.70 6.03
CA ARG A 314 9.65 -7.77 4.56
C ARG A 314 9.05 -9.09 4.11
N ALA A 315 9.49 -10.24 4.66
CA ALA A 315 8.91 -11.53 4.29
C ALA A 315 7.42 -11.63 4.65
N LYS A 316 7.03 -11.11 5.83
CA LYS A 316 5.63 -11.06 6.25
C LYS A 316 4.80 -10.04 5.47
N ASP A 317 5.39 -8.92 5.06
CA ASP A 317 4.73 -7.94 4.18
C ASP A 317 4.45 -8.54 2.80
N GLU A 318 5.44 -9.22 2.20
CA GLU A 318 5.25 -9.95 0.93
C GLU A 318 4.15 -11.04 1.06
N GLN A 319 4.07 -11.73 2.21
CA GLN A 319 3.00 -12.68 2.50
C GLN A 319 1.64 -11.97 2.58
N ALA A 320 1.54 -10.85 3.30
CA ALA A 320 0.31 -10.09 3.47
C ALA A 320 -0.22 -9.54 2.14
N VAL A 321 0.65 -8.95 1.33
CA VAL A 321 0.30 -8.47 -0.02
C VAL A 321 -0.16 -9.62 -0.89
N CYS A 322 0.59 -10.73 -0.96
CA CYS A 322 0.16 -11.87 -1.78
C CYS A 322 -1.15 -12.48 -1.27
N ALA A 323 -1.38 -12.51 0.05
CA ALA A 323 -2.61 -13.00 0.66
C ALA A 323 -3.84 -12.18 0.26
N SER A 324 -3.73 -10.84 0.22
CA SER A 324 -4.85 -9.97 -0.17
C SER A 324 -5.29 -10.23 -1.62
N TRP A 325 -4.34 -10.42 -2.54
CA TRP A 325 -4.63 -10.68 -3.95
C TRP A 325 -5.23 -12.07 -4.25
N ILE A 326 -5.12 -13.03 -3.33
CA ILE A 326 -5.67 -14.39 -3.50
C ILE A 326 -6.95 -14.63 -2.69
N GLY A 327 -7.57 -13.56 -2.17
CA GLY A 327 -8.83 -13.61 -1.42
C GLY A 327 -8.68 -14.01 0.05
N LYS A 328 -7.45 -14.11 0.57
CA LYS A 328 -7.19 -14.38 1.99
C LYS A 328 -7.19 -13.09 2.81
N HIS A 329 -8.20 -12.26 2.64
CA HIS A 329 -8.29 -10.92 3.25
C HIS A 329 -8.20 -10.93 4.78
N PRO A 330 -8.84 -11.85 5.53
CA PRO A 330 -8.69 -11.88 7.00
C PRO A 330 -7.25 -12.17 7.47
N GLU A 331 -6.53 -13.04 6.76
CA GLU A 331 -5.12 -13.33 7.04
C GLU A 331 -4.26 -12.11 6.71
N ALA A 332 -4.43 -11.52 5.53
CA ALA A 332 -3.71 -10.33 5.10
C ALA A 332 -3.91 -9.16 6.08
N PHE A 333 -5.16 -8.89 6.47
CA PHE A 333 -5.52 -7.88 7.45
C PHE A 333 -4.80 -8.09 8.78
N THR A 334 -4.80 -9.34 9.28
CA THR A 334 -4.12 -9.71 10.53
C THR A 334 -2.60 -9.51 10.42
N LEU A 335 -1.98 -9.94 9.32
CA LEU A 335 -0.54 -9.78 9.07
C LEU A 335 -0.15 -8.30 9.01
N CYS A 336 -0.90 -7.46 8.29
CA CYS A 336 -0.66 -6.03 8.23
C CYS A 336 -0.71 -5.40 9.62
N ARG A 337 -1.72 -5.73 10.44
CA ARG A 337 -1.81 -5.20 11.82
C ARG A 337 -0.64 -5.63 12.71
N GLN A 338 -0.16 -6.87 12.57
CA GLN A 338 1.05 -7.35 13.27
C GLN A 338 2.32 -6.62 12.83
N LEU A 339 2.37 -6.13 11.60
CA LEU A 339 3.50 -5.33 11.09
C LEU A 339 3.43 -3.89 11.57
N LEU A 340 2.25 -3.26 11.56
CA LEU A 340 2.05 -1.86 11.96
C LEU A 340 2.44 -1.55 13.40
N VAL A 341 2.47 -2.56 14.28
CA VAL A 341 2.90 -2.39 15.68
C VAL A 341 4.43 -2.46 15.88
N ARG A 342 5.21 -2.84 14.86
CA ARG A 342 6.67 -3.04 14.99
C ARG A 342 7.42 -1.69 15.00
N PRO A 343 8.28 -1.43 16.01
CA PRO A 343 9.12 -0.23 16.03
C PRO A 343 10.13 -0.19 14.88
N GLU A 344 10.62 -1.35 14.43
CA GLU A 344 11.67 -1.46 13.41
C GLU A 344 11.17 -1.20 11.98
N LEU A 345 9.87 -0.98 11.80
CA LEU A 345 9.26 -0.72 10.51
C LEU A 345 9.45 0.77 10.13
N PRO A 346 10.11 1.09 9.00
CA PRO A 346 10.25 2.48 8.57
C PRO A 346 8.90 3.14 8.31
N ASP A 347 8.74 4.43 8.64
CA ASP A 347 7.45 5.10 8.58
C ASP A 347 6.84 5.14 7.18
N HIS A 348 7.65 5.29 6.12
CA HIS A 348 7.17 5.18 4.74
C HIS A 348 6.53 3.81 4.45
N ASP A 349 7.16 2.72 4.90
CA ASP A 349 6.60 1.37 4.76
C ASP A 349 5.38 1.16 5.67
N ARG A 350 5.37 1.78 6.85
CA ARG A 350 4.22 1.76 7.77
C ARG A 350 2.97 2.36 7.13
N GLN A 351 3.09 3.53 6.48
CA GLN A 351 1.97 4.14 5.75
C GLN A 351 1.47 3.23 4.62
N ARG A 352 2.39 2.71 3.80
CA ARG A 352 2.02 1.77 2.71
C ARG A 352 1.30 0.54 3.24
N ILE A 353 1.76 -0.05 4.34
CA ILE A 353 1.15 -1.24 4.96
C ILE A 353 -0.22 -0.91 5.56
N ALA A 354 -0.42 0.29 6.11
CA ALA A 354 -1.74 0.75 6.55
C ALA A 354 -2.73 0.85 5.38
N GLY A 355 -2.28 1.36 4.23
CA GLY A 355 -3.05 1.31 2.98
C GLY A 355 -3.39 -0.13 2.53
N ASN A 356 -2.41 -1.04 2.59
CA ASN A 356 -2.62 -2.46 2.23
C ASN A 356 -3.60 -3.17 3.17
N ARG A 357 -3.58 -2.86 4.48
CA ARG A 357 -4.58 -3.34 5.44
C ARG A 357 -5.98 -2.93 5.01
N ASP A 358 -6.14 -1.66 4.62
CA ASP A 358 -7.43 -1.05 4.32
C ASP A 358 -8.10 -1.67 3.07
N VAL A 359 -7.31 -2.21 2.13
CA VAL A 359 -7.83 -3.02 1.00
C VAL A 359 -8.64 -4.23 1.48
N CYS A 360 -8.37 -4.77 2.66
CA CYS A 360 -9.06 -5.95 3.19
C CYS A 360 -10.34 -5.60 3.97
N VAL A 361 -10.56 -4.33 4.31
CA VAL A 361 -11.67 -3.87 5.15
C VAL A 361 -13.06 -4.23 4.61
N PRO A 362 -13.36 -4.11 3.30
CA PRO A 362 -14.67 -4.52 2.77
C PRO A 362 -15.07 -5.95 3.17
N THR A 363 -14.15 -6.92 2.99
CA THR A 363 -14.39 -8.32 3.40
C THR A 363 -14.54 -8.45 4.91
N MET A 364 -13.78 -7.66 5.68
CA MET A 364 -13.88 -7.68 7.14
C MET A 364 -15.23 -7.13 7.63
N ILE A 365 -15.76 -6.08 7.00
CA ILE A 365 -17.10 -5.53 7.29
C ILE A 365 -18.18 -6.55 6.93
N GLU A 366 -18.09 -7.17 5.76
CA GLU A 366 -19.04 -8.20 5.33
C GLU A 366 -19.09 -9.36 6.33
N ALA A 367 -17.92 -9.82 6.79
CA ALA A 367 -17.83 -10.86 7.81
C ALA A 367 -18.48 -10.44 9.14
N ALA A 368 -18.35 -9.17 9.52
CA ALA A 368 -18.88 -8.61 10.77
C ALA A 368 -20.37 -8.21 10.70
N PHE A 369 -21.01 -8.28 9.52
CA PHE A 369 -22.39 -7.86 9.32
C PHE A 369 -23.44 -8.83 9.89
N ASN A 370 -23.10 -10.12 9.92
CA ASN A 370 -24.03 -11.18 10.26
C ASN A 370 -24.45 -11.14 11.73
N TYR A 371 -25.71 -11.49 12.00
CA TYR A 371 -26.22 -11.54 13.36
C TYR A 371 -25.54 -12.64 14.20
N PRO A 372 -24.84 -12.29 15.30
CA PRO A 372 -24.00 -13.23 16.05
C PRO A 372 -24.79 -14.03 17.10
N ASP A 373 -25.69 -14.91 16.67
CA ASP A 373 -26.62 -15.64 17.55
C ASP A 373 -25.91 -16.39 18.70
N THR A 374 -24.84 -17.13 18.40
CA THR A 374 -24.09 -17.90 19.40
C THR A 374 -23.43 -17.01 20.46
N LEU A 375 -22.88 -15.85 20.05
CA LEU A 375 -22.24 -14.90 20.95
C LEU A 375 -23.28 -14.20 21.83
N ILE A 376 -24.39 -13.76 21.26
CA ILE A 376 -25.48 -13.10 21.97
C ILE A 376 -26.05 -14.00 23.08
N GLN A 377 -26.23 -15.29 22.80
CA GLN A 377 -26.69 -16.27 23.78
C GLN A 377 -25.69 -16.49 24.94
N SER A 378 -24.41 -16.18 24.72
CA SER A 378 -23.36 -16.32 25.74
C SER A 378 -23.22 -15.09 26.65
N LEU A 379 -23.76 -13.93 26.23
CA LEU A 379 -23.67 -12.71 27.01
C LEU A 379 -24.62 -12.75 28.22
N PRO A 380 -24.16 -12.31 29.41
CA PRO A 380 -25.01 -12.29 30.60
C PRO A 380 -26.17 -11.31 30.42
N THR A 381 -27.39 -11.77 30.72
CA THR A 381 -28.63 -10.96 30.66
C THR A 381 -28.86 -10.12 31.90
N THR A 382 -27.99 -10.25 32.91
CA THR A 382 -28.05 -9.48 34.16
C THR A 382 -26.75 -8.71 34.35
N ALA A 383 -26.85 -7.44 34.74
CA ALA A 383 -25.67 -6.60 34.98
C ALA A 383 -24.72 -7.22 36.03
N ASP A 384 -23.45 -7.37 35.65
CA ASP A 384 -22.34 -7.77 36.52
C ASP A 384 -21.66 -6.48 37.05
N PRO A 385 -21.18 -6.40 38.31
CA PRO A 385 -20.33 -5.32 38.81
C PRO A 385 -18.95 -5.20 38.12
N SER A 386 -18.87 -5.29 36.79
CA SER A 386 -17.68 -4.91 36.02
C SER A 386 -17.49 -3.39 36.00
N GLU A 387 -16.27 -2.93 35.76
CA GLU A 387 -15.97 -1.50 35.69
C GLU A 387 -16.40 -0.82 34.37
N ILE A 388 -17.01 -1.55 33.41
CA ILE A 388 -17.26 -1.05 32.05
C ILE A 388 -18.75 -1.15 31.68
N THR A 389 -19.35 0.00 31.33
CA THR A 389 -20.67 0.06 30.65
C THR A 389 -20.47 0.38 29.18
N ILE A 390 -21.19 -0.29 28.29
CA ILE A 390 -21.25 0.03 26.86
C ILE A 390 -22.60 0.67 26.58
N SER A 391 -22.62 1.76 25.81
CA SER A 391 -23.87 2.36 25.35
C SER A 391 -23.88 2.62 23.85
N LEU A 392 -25.08 2.62 23.28
CA LEU A 392 -25.33 2.87 21.87
C LEU A 392 -26.52 3.81 21.68
N THR A 393 -26.45 4.67 20.66
CA THR A 393 -27.58 5.49 20.21
C THR A 393 -28.29 4.78 19.06
N ALA A 394 -29.59 4.54 19.21
CA ALA A 394 -30.43 3.93 18.19
C ALA A 394 -31.40 4.97 17.62
N GLY A 395 -31.15 5.39 16.37
CA GLY A 395 -32.01 6.31 15.65
C GLY A 395 -33.21 5.62 15.00
N PRO A 396 -33.89 6.30 14.05
CA PRO A 396 -35.15 5.83 13.50
C PRO A 396 -35.00 4.59 12.60
N GLU A 397 -33.79 4.28 12.14
CA GLU A 397 -33.52 3.18 11.22
C GLU A 397 -33.05 1.92 11.97
N LEU A 398 -33.91 0.89 11.99
CA LEU A 398 -33.60 -0.42 12.59
C LEU A 398 -32.26 -0.98 12.08
N HIS A 399 -32.06 -0.93 10.76
CA HIS A 399 -30.92 -1.55 10.11
C HIS A 399 -29.58 -0.96 10.56
N THR A 400 -29.51 0.37 10.65
CA THR A 400 -28.31 1.12 11.07
C THR A 400 -27.89 0.77 12.50
N THR A 401 -28.88 0.59 13.38
CA THR A 401 -28.64 0.12 14.76
C THR A 401 -28.11 -1.31 14.79
N GLU A 402 -28.72 -2.22 14.01
CA GLU A 402 -28.29 -3.62 13.94
C GLU A 402 -26.88 -3.78 13.36
N GLN A 403 -26.54 -3.00 12.32
CA GLN A 403 -25.19 -2.98 11.75
C GLN A 403 -24.15 -2.61 12.80
N THR A 404 -24.42 -1.55 13.57
CA THR A 404 -23.51 -1.09 14.63
C THR A 404 -23.34 -2.16 15.71
N LEU A 405 -24.44 -2.77 16.16
CA LEU A 405 -24.41 -3.84 17.16
C LEU A 405 -23.69 -5.09 16.67
N ASN A 406 -24.05 -5.63 15.51
CA ASN A 406 -23.46 -6.86 14.98
C ASN A 406 -21.96 -6.70 14.78
N SER A 407 -21.56 -5.62 14.11
CA SER A 407 -20.15 -5.38 13.81
C SER A 407 -19.33 -5.19 15.08
N PHE A 408 -19.82 -4.40 16.04
CA PHE A 408 -19.16 -4.23 17.33
C PHE A 408 -19.01 -5.55 18.08
N LEU A 409 -20.06 -6.39 18.12
CA LEU A 409 -20.03 -7.66 18.82
C LEU A 409 -19.05 -8.66 18.20
N HIS A 410 -18.91 -8.69 16.87
CA HIS A 410 -17.92 -9.54 16.21
C HIS A 410 -16.49 -9.04 16.41
N CYS A 411 -16.30 -7.72 16.47
CA CYS A 411 -14.97 -7.13 16.53
C CYS A 411 -14.42 -6.97 17.95
N CYS A 412 -15.26 -6.76 18.96
CA CYS A 412 -14.82 -6.70 20.35
C CYS A 412 -14.64 -8.12 20.90
N THR A 413 -13.39 -8.58 20.98
CA THR A 413 -13.08 -9.97 21.39
C THR A 413 -13.03 -10.17 22.92
N ASP A 414 -13.03 -9.08 23.67
CA ASP A 414 -12.96 -9.05 25.14
C ASP A 414 -14.25 -8.53 25.80
N LEU A 415 -15.40 -8.76 25.15
CA LEU A 415 -16.75 -8.41 25.65
C LEU A 415 -17.06 -8.93 27.06
N CYS A 416 -16.37 -9.98 27.52
CA CYS A 416 -16.50 -10.49 28.88
C CYS A 416 -16.14 -9.45 29.97
N GLN A 417 -15.47 -8.35 29.61
CA GLN A 417 -15.21 -7.24 30.52
C GLN A 417 -16.37 -6.25 30.63
N ALA A 418 -17.33 -6.27 29.69
CA ALA A 418 -18.51 -5.41 29.73
C ALA A 418 -19.54 -5.94 30.72
N GLY A 419 -19.92 -5.11 31.69
CA GLY A 419 -20.87 -5.47 32.73
C GLY A 419 -22.31 -5.11 32.37
N ARG A 420 -22.50 -4.20 31.42
CA ARG A 420 -23.82 -3.65 31.08
C ARG A 420 -23.86 -3.04 29.67
N PHE A 421 -24.99 -3.19 28.98
CA PHE A 421 -25.27 -2.58 27.68
C PHE A 421 -26.51 -1.70 27.74
N LEU A 422 -26.39 -0.45 27.29
CA LEU A 422 -27.48 0.54 27.27
C LEU A 422 -27.74 0.99 25.83
N ILE A 423 -28.99 0.96 25.39
CA ILE A 423 -29.41 1.52 24.09
C ILE A 423 -30.32 2.71 24.35
N LEU A 424 -29.92 3.90 23.89
CA LEU A 424 -30.78 5.08 23.89
C LEU A 424 -31.57 5.12 22.59
N ASP A 425 -32.87 4.89 22.71
CA ASP A 425 -33.85 5.02 21.63
C ASP A 425 -34.19 6.50 21.39
N THR A 426 -33.74 7.04 20.25
CA THR A 426 -33.94 8.44 19.84
C THR A 426 -35.00 8.60 18.74
N GLY A 427 -35.62 7.51 18.26
CA GLY A 427 -36.56 7.60 17.14
C GLY A 427 -37.13 6.29 16.61
N LEU A 428 -36.93 5.14 17.26
CA LEU A 428 -37.39 3.84 16.77
C LEU A 428 -38.92 3.75 16.79
N THR A 429 -39.48 3.01 15.83
CA THR A 429 -40.89 2.62 15.91
C THR A 429 -41.10 1.60 17.03
N THR A 430 -42.33 1.50 17.56
CA THR A 430 -42.64 0.47 18.57
C THR A 430 -42.36 -0.95 18.08
N HIS A 431 -42.54 -1.19 16.78
CA HIS A 431 -42.23 -2.47 16.16
C HIS A 431 -40.73 -2.74 16.16
N ASP A 432 -39.92 -1.80 15.66
CA ASP A 432 -38.47 -1.94 15.55
C ASP A 432 -37.81 -2.07 16.93
N ARG A 433 -38.28 -1.29 17.92
CA ARG A 433 -37.84 -1.41 19.30
C ARG A 433 -38.11 -2.80 19.87
N THR A 434 -39.29 -3.37 19.59
CA THR A 434 -39.64 -4.72 20.06
C THR A 434 -38.75 -5.77 19.39
N THR A 435 -38.47 -5.61 18.08
CA THR A 435 -37.56 -6.47 17.33
C THR A 435 -36.14 -6.45 17.92
N LEU A 436 -35.60 -5.26 18.21
CA LEU A 436 -34.28 -5.14 18.83
C LEU A 436 -34.24 -5.73 20.25
N GLN A 437 -35.28 -5.54 21.07
CA GLN A 437 -35.36 -6.13 22.40
C GLN A 437 -35.38 -7.67 22.38
N GLN A 438 -35.98 -8.27 21.36
CA GLN A 438 -36.01 -9.72 21.19
C GLN A 438 -34.67 -10.27 20.70
N ARG A 439 -34.00 -9.54 19.78
CA ARG A 439 -32.70 -9.93 19.22
C ARG A 439 -31.54 -9.69 20.19
N TYR A 440 -31.57 -8.62 20.98
CA TYR A 440 -30.48 -8.26 21.89
C TYR A 440 -30.98 -8.25 23.35
N PRO A 441 -31.32 -9.41 23.93
CA PRO A 441 -31.96 -9.49 25.25
C PRO A 441 -31.06 -9.06 26.42
N PHE A 442 -29.76 -8.90 26.19
CA PHE A 442 -28.79 -8.40 27.17
C PHE A 442 -28.76 -6.86 27.26
N ALA A 443 -29.37 -6.15 26.29
CA ALA A 443 -29.33 -4.69 26.22
C ALA A 443 -30.55 -4.03 26.90
N GLU A 444 -30.31 -2.99 27.69
CA GLU A 444 -31.37 -2.19 28.34
C GLU A 444 -31.72 -0.97 27.48
N PHE A 445 -33.02 -0.77 27.19
CA PHE A 445 -33.48 0.32 26.34
C PHE A 445 -33.99 1.52 27.14
N LEU A 446 -33.35 2.67 26.95
CA LEU A 446 -33.75 3.98 27.47
C LEU A 446 -34.48 4.77 26.40
N THR A 447 -35.46 5.61 26.77
CA THR A 447 -36.19 6.48 25.84
C THR A 447 -35.74 7.93 26.01
N THR A 448 -35.57 8.68 24.91
CA THR A 448 -35.19 10.11 24.96
C THR A 448 -36.24 11.02 25.60
N GLY A 449 -35.77 12.14 26.16
CA GLY A 449 -36.60 13.30 26.51
C GLY A 449 -36.80 14.25 25.30
N SER A 450 -37.46 15.39 25.50
CA SER A 450 -37.86 16.34 24.44
C SER A 450 -36.72 17.20 23.84
N GLN A 451 -35.47 16.74 23.83
CA GLN A 451 -34.30 17.49 23.36
C GLN A 451 -33.47 16.65 22.38
N ASP A 452 -33.15 17.21 21.20
CA ASP A 452 -32.66 16.47 20.03
C ASP A 452 -31.15 16.65 19.72
N SER A 453 -30.31 17.09 20.67
CA SER A 453 -28.87 17.28 20.40
C SER A 453 -28.02 16.06 20.83
N PRO A 454 -26.95 15.71 20.09
CA PRO A 454 -26.02 14.62 20.48
C PRO A 454 -25.42 14.79 21.88
N GLY A 455 -25.07 16.02 22.27
CA GLY A 455 -24.59 16.33 23.62
C GLY A 455 -25.64 16.07 24.71
N ALA A 456 -26.92 16.35 24.42
CA ALA A 456 -28.02 16.03 25.34
C ALA A 456 -28.24 14.53 25.50
N HIS A 457 -28.05 13.75 24.42
CA HIS A 457 -28.11 12.28 24.47
C HIS A 457 -26.98 11.69 25.34
N LEU A 458 -25.74 12.18 25.19
CA LEU A 458 -24.62 11.79 26.04
C LEU A 458 -24.86 12.13 27.52
N MET A 459 -25.41 13.32 27.80
CA MET A 459 -25.81 13.73 29.15
C MET A 459 -26.86 12.79 29.75
N GLN A 460 -27.88 12.44 28.97
CA GLN A 460 -28.92 11.51 29.41
C GLN A 460 -28.35 10.13 29.72
N LEU A 461 -27.50 9.60 28.84
CA LEU A 461 -26.81 8.33 29.05
C LEU A 461 -25.95 8.37 30.32
N ARG A 462 -25.18 9.45 30.52
CA ARG A 462 -24.31 9.61 31.70
C ARG A 462 -25.05 9.49 33.02
N THR A 463 -26.31 9.95 33.12
CA THR A 463 -27.11 9.84 34.36
C THR A 463 -27.45 8.40 34.74
N HIS A 464 -27.38 7.46 33.79
CA HIS A 464 -27.68 6.04 33.99
C HIS A 464 -26.41 5.18 34.17
N ILE A 465 -25.23 5.78 34.10
CA ILE A 465 -23.93 5.09 34.12
C ILE A 465 -23.20 5.40 35.42
N ASN A 466 -22.88 4.36 36.19
CA ASN A 466 -22.20 4.44 37.48
C ASN A 466 -20.84 3.72 37.50
N THR A 467 -20.48 3.07 36.39
CA THR A 467 -19.18 2.42 36.21
C THR A 467 -18.09 3.44 35.94
N ARG A 468 -16.84 3.10 36.29
CA ARG A 468 -15.69 3.99 36.04
C ARG A 468 -15.47 4.19 34.54
N PHE A 469 -15.50 3.13 33.76
CA PHE A 469 -15.30 3.19 32.33
C PHE A 469 -16.63 3.10 31.59
N TRP A 470 -16.74 3.89 30.53
CA TRP A 470 -17.91 3.95 29.67
C TRP A 470 -17.50 4.03 28.21
N LEU A 471 -17.84 3.00 27.43
CA LEU A 471 -17.71 3.01 25.97
C LEU A 471 -19.02 3.49 25.33
N HIS A 472 -18.98 4.55 24.55
CA HIS A 472 -20.14 5.01 23.78
C HIS A 472 -19.96 4.74 22.29
N LEU A 473 -21.01 4.21 21.66
CA LEU A 473 -21.11 3.92 20.24
C LEU A 473 -22.21 4.83 19.63
N PRO A 474 -21.84 5.89 18.89
CA PRO A 474 -22.82 6.66 18.14
C PRO A 474 -23.52 5.81 17.07
N GLU A 475 -24.67 6.26 16.58
CA GLU A 475 -25.40 5.58 15.52
C GLU A 475 -24.59 5.53 14.21
N GLY A 476 -24.65 4.40 13.50
CA GLY A 476 -24.18 4.28 12.11
C GLY A 476 -22.70 3.97 11.94
N TRP A 477 -22.03 3.52 13.00
CA TRP A 477 -20.64 3.08 12.96
C TRP A 477 -20.54 1.57 12.71
N GLN A 478 -19.65 1.16 11.81
CA GLN A 478 -19.40 -0.24 11.47
C GLN A 478 -17.98 -0.62 11.84
N PHE A 479 -17.84 -1.59 12.72
CA PHE A 479 -16.54 -2.14 13.14
C PHE A 479 -16.09 -3.24 12.17
N PHE A 480 -14.79 -3.33 11.94
CA PHE A 480 -14.24 -4.34 11.03
C PHE A 480 -12.96 -4.99 11.55
N ALA A 481 -12.38 -4.47 12.62
CA ALA A 481 -11.11 -4.97 13.16
C ALA A 481 -11.34 -5.77 14.45
N PRO A 482 -11.18 -7.11 14.44
CA PRO A 482 -11.21 -7.89 15.68
C PRO A 482 -10.09 -7.46 16.63
N ASP A 483 -10.43 -7.14 17.87
CA ASP A 483 -9.48 -6.61 18.85
C ASP A 483 -9.96 -6.76 20.30
N ASN A 484 -9.03 -6.66 21.25
CA ASN A 484 -9.29 -6.53 22.69
C ASN A 484 -9.60 -5.05 23.01
N LEU A 485 -10.65 -4.50 22.40
CA LEU A 485 -10.96 -3.06 22.44
C LEU A 485 -11.09 -2.53 23.86
N LEU A 486 -11.77 -3.25 24.75
CA LEU A 486 -12.01 -2.77 26.12
C LEU A 486 -10.70 -2.71 26.91
N THR A 487 -9.85 -3.72 26.76
CA THR A 487 -8.51 -3.78 27.35
C THR A 487 -7.64 -2.63 26.85
N ARG A 488 -7.58 -2.44 25.52
CA ARG A 488 -6.75 -1.39 24.91
C ARG A 488 -7.13 -0.01 25.40
N LEU A 489 -8.42 0.31 25.36
CA LEU A 489 -8.92 1.64 25.72
C LEU A 489 -8.75 1.94 27.21
N THR A 490 -8.99 0.95 28.08
CA THR A 490 -8.79 1.12 29.53
C THR A 490 -7.30 1.18 29.91
N ALA A 491 -6.42 0.47 29.20
CA ALA A 491 -4.97 0.55 29.38
C ALA A 491 -4.43 1.97 29.12
N VAL A 492 -4.90 2.63 28.04
CA VAL A 492 -4.55 4.04 27.77
C VAL A 492 -5.01 4.94 28.91
N LEU A 493 -6.27 4.86 29.34
CA LEU A 493 -6.80 5.67 30.45
C LEU A 493 -6.09 5.43 31.78
N ASN A 494 -5.63 4.20 32.03
CA ASN A 494 -4.90 3.89 33.25
C ASN A 494 -3.46 4.41 33.21
N ALA A 495 -2.81 4.36 32.04
CA ALA A 495 -1.44 4.83 31.88
C ALA A 495 -1.33 6.36 31.81
N GLU A 496 -2.37 7.04 31.34
CA GLU A 496 -2.39 8.49 31.14
C GLU A 496 -3.35 9.18 32.14
N PRO A 497 -2.88 9.65 33.31
CA PRO A 497 -3.75 10.15 34.38
C PRO A 497 -4.53 11.41 34.01
N HIS A 498 -4.03 12.15 33.03
CA HIS A 498 -4.64 13.38 32.54
C HIS A 498 -5.70 13.12 31.47
N VAL A 499 -5.65 11.96 30.81
CA VAL A 499 -6.59 11.62 29.74
C VAL A 499 -7.94 11.19 30.34
N CYS A 500 -9.01 11.79 29.83
CA CYS A 500 -10.38 11.48 30.26
C CYS A 500 -11.23 10.78 29.20
N GLN A 501 -10.84 10.84 27.93
CA GLN A 501 -11.50 10.22 26.79
C GLN A 501 -10.46 9.59 25.85
N VAL A 502 -10.75 8.40 25.34
CA VAL A 502 -9.95 7.72 24.30
C VAL A 502 -10.85 7.37 23.11
N GLY A 503 -10.59 7.98 21.96
CA GLY A 503 -11.25 7.63 20.69
C GLY A 503 -10.73 6.31 20.13
N ILE A 504 -11.61 5.50 19.54
CA ILE A 504 -11.23 4.22 18.94
C ILE A 504 -10.40 4.42 17.68
N ASN A 505 -10.72 5.44 16.88
CA ASN A 505 -10.07 5.67 15.60
C ASN A 505 -8.96 6.71 15.68
N TYR A 506 -7.90 6.48 14.89
CA TYR A 506 -6.85 7.44 14.60
C TYR A 506 -7.45 8.79 14.18
N THR A 507 -7.10 9.85 14.91
CA THR A 507 -7.57 11.23 14.66
C THR A 507 -9.10 11.37 14.52
N ASP A 508 -9.88 10.52 15.19
CA ASP A 508 -11.36 10.51 15.11
C ASP A 508 -11.89 10.30 13.67
N ALA A 509 -11.12 9.58 12.85
CA ALA A 509 -11.44 9.34 11.44
C ALA A 509 -12.79 8.66 11.28
N THR A 510 -13.57 9.11 10.31
CA THR A 510 -14.90 8.56 9.95
C THR A 510 -14.84 7.59 8.76
N LYS A 511 -13.72 7.58 8.04
CA LYS A 511 -13.42 6.74 6.87
C LYS A 511 -12.05 6.08 7.02
N LEU A 512 -11.74 5.12 6.14
CA LEU A 512 -10.40 4.57 6.01
C LEU A 512 -9.44 5.67 5.55
N THR A 513 -8.31 5.78 6.22
CA THR A 513 -7.31 6.81 5.92
C THR A 513 -6.10 6.25 5.19
N GLY A 514 -5.84 4.94 5.27
CA GLY A 514 -4.58 4.35 4.82
C GLY A 514 -3.37 4.89 5.57
N THR A 515 -3.57 5.53 6.73
CA THR A 515 -2.51 6.21 7.48
C THR A 515 -2.40 5.74 8.93
N CYS A 516 -1.26 6.06 9.53
CA CYS A 516 -0.93 5.90 10.94
C CYS A 516 0.04 7.02 11.36
N ALA A 517 0.26 7.21 12.65
CA ALA A 517 1.25 8.15 13.15
C ALA A 517 2.69 7.66 12.91
N THR A 518 3.61 8.61 12.91
CA THR A 518 5.06 8.34 12.88
C THR A 518 5.52 7.62 14.13
N GLU A 519 6.68 6.97 14.08
CA GLU A 519 7.23 6.29 15.27
C GLU A 519 7.56 7.26 16.42
N ASP A 520 7.90 8.51 16.11
CA ASP A 520 8.29 9.54 17.08
C ASP A 520 7.10 10.15 17.83
N ASP A 521 5.91 10.14 17.22
CA ASP A 521 4.70 10.75 17.79
C ASP A 521 3.88 9.77 18.66
N VAL A 522 4.11 8.46 18.53
CA VAL A 522 3.28 7.45 19.20
C VAL A 522 3.71 7.13 20.62
N HIS A 523 2.71 6.96 21.48
CA HIS A 523 2.86 6.40 22.81
C HIS A 523 2.58 4.89 22.79
N ARG A 524 3.19 4.17 23.75
CA ARG A 524 2.99 2.74 23.96
C ARG A 524 2.94 2.38 25.42
N THR A 525 1.97 1.55 25.77
CA THR A 525 1.85 0.95 27.10
C THR A 525 1.45 -0.52 26.95
N PRO A 526 1.74 -1.37 27.95
CA PRO A 526 1.25 -2.75 27.95
C PRO A 526 -0.26 -2.77 27.68
N ASP A 527 -0.69 -3.70 26.83
CA ASP A 527 -2.08 -3.92 26.43
C ASP A 527 -2.77 -2.81 25.63
N ALA A 528 -2.25 -1.58 25.55
CA ALA A 528 -2.83 -0.51 24.72
C ALA A 528 -2.41 -0.58 23.24
N GLY A 529 -1.20 -1.06 22.97
CA GLY A 529 -0.56 -0.94 21.66
C GLY A 529 -0.14 0.51 21.39
N ARG A 530 -0.26 0.95 20.12
CA ARG A 530 0.07 2.31 19.69
C ARG A 530 -1.14 3.24 19.86
N TYR A 531 -0.91 4.42 20.44
CA TYR A 531 -1.92 5.47 20.61
C TYR A 531 -1.26 6.86 20.60
N LEU A 532 -2.06 7.90 20.45
CA LEU A 532 -1.63 9.31 20.46
C LEU A 532 -2.37 10.08 21.53
N LEU A 533 -1.67 11.04 22.14
CA LEU A 533 -2.31 12.08 22.94
C LEU A 533 -2.82 13.17 22.00
N THR A 534 -4.03 13.65 22.24
CA THR A 534 -4.64 14.71 21.45
C THR A 534 -5.30 15.74 22.39
N ASP A 535 -5.57 16.93 21.86
CA ASP A 535 -6.33 17.98 22.56
C ASP A 535 -7.78 18.10 22.04
N THR A 536 -8.20 17.15 21.18
CA THR A 536 -9.50 17.15 20.50
C THR A 536 -10.35 16.02 21.02
N ALA A 537 -11.57 16.33 21.44
CA ALA A 537 -12.56 15.33 21.82
C ALA A 537 -12.96 14.45 20.62
N ALA A 538 -13.06 13.14 20.85
CA ALA A 538 -13.56 12.22 19.84
C ALA A 538 -15.10 12.32 19.75
N HIS A 539 -15.61 12.43 18.52
CA HIS A 539 -17.03 12.46 18.20
C HIS A 539 -17.55 11.07 17.81
N GLY A 540 -16.67 10.19 17.33
CA GLY A 540 -16.97 8.79 17.05
C GLY A 540 -17.03 7.90 18.30
N PRO A 541 -16.96 6.57 18.12
CA PRO A 541 -16.86 5.62 19.20
C PRO A 541 -15.68 5.94 20.13
N ALA A 542 -15.96 6.08 21.43
CA ALA A 542 -14.96 6.50 22.41
C ALA A 542 -15.23 5.94 23.81
N MET A 543 -14.14 5.65 24.53
CA MET A 543 -14.15 5.28 25.94
C MET A 543 -13.93 6.50 26.82
N PHE A 544 -14.70 6.62 27.90
CA PHE A 544 -14.60 7.68 28.90
C PHE A 544 -14.20 7.11 30.27
N ASP A 545 -13.33 7.79 30.99
CA ASP A 545 -13.21 7.62 32.45
C ASP A 545 -14.18 8.59 33.13
N THR A 546 -15.31 8.06 33.61
CA THR A 546 -16.42 8.84 34.17
C THR A 546 -16.10 9.53 35.49
N THR A 547 -14.95 9.21 36.11
CA THR A 547 -14.44 9.86 37.33
C THR A 547 -13.61 11.11 37.03
N ARG A 548 -13.12 11.23 35.79
CA ARG A 548 -12.24 12.31 35.32
C ARG A 548 -12.91 13.20 34.29
N CYS A 549 -13.83 12.63 33.50
CA CYS A 549 -14.44 13.31 32.36
C CYS A 549 -15.64 14.17 32.79
N ASP A 550 -15.52 15.48 32.61
CA ASP A 550 -16.65 16.41 32.66
C ASP A 550 -17.23 16.54 31.25
N ILE A 551 -18.21 15.68 30.94
CA ILE A 551 -18.81 15.59 29.61
C ILE A 551 -19.53 16.90 29.22
N THR A 552 -19.83 17.80 30.18
CA THR A 552 -20.37 19.14 29.87
C THR A 552 -19.37 20.07 29.20
N ARG A 553 -18.07 19.76 29.30
CA ARG A 553 -16.98 20.50 28.66
C ARG A 553 -16.58 19.94 27.30
N LEU A 554 -17.17 18.83 26.87
CA LEU A 554 -16.95 18.23 25.55
C LEU A 554 -17.80 18.91 24.46
N ASP A 555 -18.84 19.67 24.84
CA ASP A 555 -19.67 20.45 23.94
C ASP A 555 -19.19 21.91 23.90
N THR A 556 -18.06 22.17 23.23
CA THR A 556 -17.74 23.54 22.81
C THR A 556 -16.94 23.54 21.52
N THR A 557 -17.45 24.30 20.55
CA THR A 557 -16.85 24.83 19.33
C THR A 557 -15.60 25.72 19.56
N HIS A 558 -14.82 25.44 20.62
CA HIS A 558 -13.67 26.22 21.08
C HIS A 558 -12.47 25.30 21.35
N PRO A 559 -11.41 25.34 20.53
CA PRO A 559 -10.20 24.51 20.69
C PRO A 559 -9.29 24.91 21.86
N GLU A 560 -9.72 25.80 22.76
CA GLU A 560 -8.89 26.32 23.86
C GLU A 560 -9.16 25.67 25.24
N ALA A 561 -10.02 24.64 25.32
CA ALA A 561 -10.12 23.85 26.53
C ALA A 561 -9.05 22.77 26.49
N GLY A 562 -8.05 22.82 27.40
CA GLY A 562 -7.02 21.79 27.59
C GLY A 562 -7.60 20.43 28.03
N LEU A 563 -8.38 19.82 27.13
CA LEU A 563 -8.95 18.49 27.22
C LEU A 563 -7.85 17.53 26.79
N HIS A 564 -7.14 16.97 27.76
CA HIS A 564 -6.22 15.88 27.48
C HIS A 564 -7.06 14.65 27.06
N THR A 565 -7.04 14.32 25.77
CA THR A 565 -7.69 13.14 25.19
C THR A 565 -6.64 12.26 24.52
N ALA A 566 -7.05 11.09 24.03
CA ALA A 566 -6.19 10.22 23.25
C ALA A 566 -6.97 9.51 22.15
N THR A 567 -6.27 8.95 21.16
CA THR A 567 -6.84 8.07 20.14
C THR A 567 -5.93 6.87 19.90
N LEU A 568 -6.49 5.70 19.56
CA LEU A 568 -5.66 4.60 19.07
C LEU A 568 -5.04 4.97 17.71
N ASP A 569 -3.88 4.41 17.39
CA ASP A 569 -3.16 4.65 16.13
C ASP A 569 -3.65 3.72 14.99
N GLU A 570 -4.96 3.48 14.90
CA GLU A 570 -5.58 2.67 13.85
C GLU A 570 -7.00 3.16 13.57
N VAL A 571 -7.48 2.96 12.34
CA VAL A 571 -8.92 3.04 12.04
C VAL A 571 -9.51 1.63 12.21
N LEU A 572 -10.45 1.47 13.14
CA LEU A 572 -11.04 0.17 13.51
C LEU A 572 -12.54 0.09 13.22
N CYS A 573 -13.17 1.24 12.98
CA CYS A 573 -14.55 1.38 12.53
C CYS A 573 -14.70 2.55 11.55
N ILE A 574 -15.81 2.61 10.80
CA ILE A 574 -16.14 3.72 9.89
C ILE A 574 -17.62 4.11 10.01
N SER A 575 -17.97 5.33 9.60
CA SER A 575 -19.34 5.87 9.69
C SER A 575 -19.88 6.35 8.34
N GLY A 576 -21.16 6.09 8.06
CA GLY A 576 -21.90 6.72 6.96
C GLY A 576 -22.97 5.82 6.31
N PRO A 577 -24.09 6.38 5.82
CA PRO A 577 -25.21 5.63 5.20
C PRO A 577 -24.89 5.04 3.81
N GLY A 578 -23.61 4.84 3.51
CA GLY A 578 -23.13 4.49 2.18
C GLY A 578 -21.82 3.71 2.18
N VAL A 579 -21.37 3.16 3.32
CA VAL A 579 -20.15 2.34 3.34
C VAL A 579 -20.24 1.23 2.28
N LEU A 580 -21.36 0.51 2.16
CA LEU A 580 -21.56 -0.48 1.09
C LEU A 580 -21.76 0.10 -0.32
N ARG A 581 -22.02 1.40 -0.48
CA ARG A 581 -22.11 2.08 -1.79
C ARG A 581 -20.75 2.60 -2.29
N GLU A 582 -19.73 2.64 -1.41
CA GLU A 582 -18.43 3.26 -1.70
C GLU A 582 -17.22 2.41 -1.20
N LEU A 583 -17.33 1.07 -1.15
CA LEU A 583 -16.17 0.22 -0.82
C LEU A 583 -15.19 0.06 -2.01
N PRO A 584 -13.87 0.27 -1.80
CA PRO A 584 -12.84 -0.15 -2.73
C PRO A 584 -12.63 -1.67 -2.70
N TRP A 585 -12.81 -2.30 -3.87
CA TRP A 585 -12.21 -3.54 -4.40
C TRP A 585 -12.14 -4.81 -3.50
N THR A 586 -13.29 -5.42 -3.25
CA THR A 586 -13.43 -6.89 -3.11
C THR A 586 -14.50 -7.38 -4.11
N ALA A 587 -14.37 -8.60 -4.64
CA ALA A 587 -15.23 -9.12 -5.71
C ALA A 587 -16.04 -10.33 -5.26
N SER A 588 -17.07 -10.08 -4.46
CA SER A 588 -18.15 -11.04 -4.20
C SER A 588 -19.18 -11.03 -5.34
N ALA A 589 -20.02 -12.07 -5.43
CA ALA A 589 -21.18 -12.03 -6.33
C ALA A 589 -22.15 -10.89 -5.95
N SER A 590 -22.24 -10.58 -4.65
CA SER A 590 -23.03 -9.48 -4.10
C SER A 590 -22.62 -8.12 -4.65
N ASP A 591 -21.32 -7.88 -4.79
CA ASP A 591 -20.75 -6.65 -5.36
C ASP A 591 -21.18 -6.43 -6.82
N ILE A 592 -21.24 -7.52 -7.60
CA ILE A 592 -21.69 -7.50 -8.99
C ILE A 592 -23.19 -7.19 -9.05
N ILE A 593 -23.98 -7.87 -8.22
CA ILE A 593 -25.44 -7.69 -8.14
C ILE A 593 -25.79 -6.25 -7.71
N ASN A 594 -25.14 -5.72 -6.68
CA ASN A 594 -25.39 -4.35 -6.20
C ASN A 594 -25.01 -3.29 -7.24
N GLY A 595 -23.92 -3.51 -8.00
CA GLY A 595 -23.56 -2.63 -9.12
C GLY A 595 -24.62 -2.62 -10.23
N LEU A 596 -25.16 -3.79 -10.57
CA LEU A 596 -26.23 -3.94 -11.55
C LEU A 596 -27.53 -3.23 -11.12
N LEU A 597 -27.96 -3.45 -9.87
CA LEU A 597 -29.15 -2.81 -9.31
C LEU A 597 -29.01 -1.29 -9.28
N THR A 598 -27.83 -0.78 -8.91
CA THR A 598 -27.54 0.66 -8.90
C THR A 598 -27.61 1.27 -10.29
N ALA A 599 -27.12 0.56 -11.31
CA ALA A 599 -27.18 1.01 -12.70
C ALA A 599 -28.62 1.03 -13.24
N ALA A 600 -29.47 0.08 -12.83
CA ALA A 600 -30.86 -0.03 -13.27
C ALA A 600 -31.78 1.09 -12.73
N GLY A 601 -31.50 1.64 -11.55
CA GLY A 601 -32.25 2.77 -10.97
C GLY A 601 -33.54 2.40 -10.24
N SER A 602 -34.12 1.22 -10.50
CA SER A 602 -35.05 0.48 -9.64
C SER A 602 -34.36 -0.80 -9.15
N SER A 603 -34.79 -1.37 -8.02
CA SER A 603 -34.09 -2.54 -7.45
C SER A 603 -35.02 -3.68 -7.03
N HIS A 604 -35.63 -4.33 -8.03
CA HIS A 604 -36.32 -5.62 -7.85
C HIS A 604 -35.33 -6.78 -8.03
N PHE A 605 -34.98 -7.44 -6.92
CA PHE A 605 -34.05 -8.55 -6.87
C PHE A 605 -34.73 -9.88 -6.53
N VAL A 606 -34.34 -10.94 -7.22
CA VAL A 606 -34.72 -12.32 -6.90
C VAL A 606 -33.47 -13.18 -6.89
N GLU A 607 -33.37 -14.10 -5.95
CA GLU A 607 -32.45 -15.24 -6.07
C GLU A 607 -33.20 -16.57 -6.17
N LEU A 608 -32.63 -17.48 -6.94
CA LEU A 608 -32.97 -18.89 -6.98
C LEU A 608 -31.76 -19.65 -6.42
N SER A 609 -31.90 -20.23 -5.24
CA SER A 609 -30.80 -20.84 -4.49
C SER A 609 -31.12 -22.27 -4.05
N ILE A 610 -30.11 -23.11 -3.80
CA ILE A 610 -30.31 -24.44 -3.22
C ILE A 610 -30.38 -24.37 -1.69
N ASP A 611 -31.41 -25.00 -1.11
CA ASP A 611 -31.55 -25.22 0.33
C ASP A 611 -31.56 -23.95 1.23
N GLY A 612 -32.09 -22.84 0.73
CA GLY A 612 -32.30 -21.60 1.51
C GLY A 612 -31.55 -20.40 0.93
N PRO A 613 -31.65 -19.20 1.56
CA PRO A 613 -31.03 -18.02 0.99
C PRO A 613 -29.51 -18.13 0.87
N SER A 614 -28.95 -17.61 -0.22
CA SER A 614 -27.50 -17.63 -0.46
C SER A 614 -26.76 -16.74 0.55
N ALA A 615 -25.45 -16.96 0.71
CA ALA A 615 -24.59 -16.07 1.52
C ALA A 615 -24.62 -14.62 1.02
N CYS A 616 -24.91 -14.41 -0.28
CA CYS A 616 -24.99 -13.09 -0.89
C CYS A 616 -26.28 -12.35 -0.52
N PHE A 617 -27.39 -13.08 -0.25
CA PHE A 617 -28.73 -12.51 -0.11
C PHE A 617 -28.82 -11.37 0.92
N GLY A 618 -28.15 -11.52 2.06
CA GLY A 618 -28.14 -10.54 3.16
C GLY A 618 -27.49 -9.21 2.78
N SER A 619 -26.54 -9.23 1.85
CA SER A 619 -25.74 -8.08 1.41
C SER A 619 -26.30 -7.35 0.19
N ILE A 620 -27.36 -7.87 -0.43
CA ILE A 620 -27.96 -7.24 -1.62
C ILE A 620 -28.76 -6.00 -1.22
N MET A 621 -28.55 -4.87 -1.89
CA MET A 621 -29.26 -3.62 -1.62
C MET A 621 -30.34 -3.42 -2.68
N ALA A 622 -31.55 -3.89 -2.39
CA ALA A 622 -32.71 -3.82 -3.27
C ALA A 622 -34.00 -3.44 -2.52
N ASP A 623 -34.86 -2.65 -3.17
CA ASP A 623 -36.17 -2.17 -2.70
C ASP A 623 -37.12 -3.34 -2.44
N SER A 624 -36.97 -4.42 -3.23
CA SER A 624 -37.68 -5.69 -3.04
C SER A 624 -36.73 -6.85 -3.30
N LYS A 625 -36.65 -7.77 -2.33
CA LYS A 625 -35.79 -8.97 -2.38
C LYS A 625 -36.62 -10.23 -2.12
N ILE A 626 -36.52 -11.21 -3.01
CA ILE A 626 -37.19 -12.51 -2.88
C ILE A 626 -36.14 -13.61 -3.00
N SER A 627 -36.16 -14.59 -2.10
CA SER A 627 -35.35 -15.82 -2.21
C SER A 627 -36.27 -17.01 -2.48
N VAL A 628 -35.99 -17.76 -3.54
CA VAL A 628 -36.75 -18.93 -3.96
C VAL A 628 -35.85 -20.15 -3.85
N SER A 629 -36.15 -21.02 -2.88
CA SER A 629 -35.30 -22.17 -2.59
C SER A 629 -35.68 -23.41 -3.39
N TYR A 630 -34.65 -24.11 -3.86
CA TYR A 630 -34.73 -25.40 -4.48
C TYR A 630 -34.59 -26.51 -3.42
N HIS A 631 -35.60 -27.39 -3.28
CA HIS A 631 -35.52 -28.59 -2.42
C HIS A 631 -35.87 -29.86 -3.19
N ALA A 632 -34.88 -30.73 -3.44
CA ALA A 632 -35.05 -31.95 -4.24
C ALA A 632 -36.02 -32.98 -3.62
N ALA A 633 -36.22 -32.93 -2.30
CA ALA A 633 -37.02 -33.88 -1.53
C ALA A 633 -38.41 -33.35 -1.10
N ALA A 634 -38.75 -32.10 -1.42
CA ALA A 634 -40.01 -31.48 -1.00
C ALA A 634 -41.15 -31.78 -1.99
N HIS A 635 -42.37 -31.96 -1.48
CA HIS A 635 -43.58 -32.18 -2.30
C HIS A 635 -44.04 -30.93 -3.08
N HIS A 636 -43.45 -29.76 -2.83
CA HIS A 636 -43.79 -28.47 -3.43
C HIS A 636 -42.51 -27.84 -4.00
N ARG A 637 -42.51 -27.51 -5.31
CA ARG A 637 -41.36 -26.97 -6.04
C ARG A 637 -41.53 -25.46 -6.26
N LEU A 638 -41.12 -24.67 -5.27
CA LEU A 638 -41.26 -23.20 -5.28
C LEU A 638 -40.52 -22.54 -6.46
N ASP A 639 -39.44 -23.16 -6.92
CA ASP A 639 -38.70 -22.80 -8.13
C ASP A 639 -39.58 -22.89 -9.38
N GLU A 640 -40.34 -23.97 -9.55
CA GLU A 640 -41.23 -24.14 -10.71
C GLU A 640 -42.42 -23.18 -10.66
N ASP A 641 -42.94 -22.90 -9.47
CA ASP A 641 -44.01 -21.91 -9.28
C ASP A 641 -43.51 -20.52 -9.69
N PHE A 642 -42.29 -20.13 -9.28
CA PHE A 642 -41.66 -18.88 -9.71
C PHE A 642 -41.48 -18.84 -11.23
N LEU A 643 -40.97 -19.92 -11.83
CA LEU A 643 -40.73 -19.98 -13.27
C LEU A 643 -42.04 -19.96 -14.08
N GLN A 644 -43.18 -20.36 -13.51
CA GLN A 644 -44.51 -20.31 -14.13
C GLN A 644 -45.29 -19.02 -13.86
N ALA A 645 -44.99 -18.31 -12.76
CA ALA A 645 -45.67 -17.07 -12.38
C ALA A 645 -45.43 -15.93 -13.37
N GLU A 646 -46.36 -14.98 -13.45
CA GLU A 646 -46.13 -13.71 -14.17
C GLU A 646 -45.12 -12.84 -13.40
N SER A 647 -44.32 -12.08 -14.15
CA SER A 647 -43.39 -11.11 -13.56
C SER A 647 -44.14 -9.89 -13.02
N PRO A 648 -43.58 -9.17 -12.02
CA PRO A 648 -44.10 -7.87 -11.62
C PRO A 648 -44.10 -6.87 -12.79
N GLU A 649 -44.97 -5.85 -12.71
CA GLU A 649 -45.01 -4.76 -13.69
C GLU A 649 -43.64 -4.07 -13.77
N GLY A 650 -42.98 -4.13 -14.94
CA GLY A 650 -41.61 -3.63 -15.14
C GLY A 650 -40.52 -4.71 -15.11
N GLY A 651 -40.79 -5.93 -14.64
CA GLY A 651 -39.83 -7.04 -14.60
C GLY A 651 -38.83 -6.97 -13.42
N TYR A 652 -37.91 -7.93 -13.35
CA TYR A 652 -36.84 -7.97 -12.35
C TYR A 652 -35.55 -7.32 -12.85
N ASP A 653 -34.92 -6.50 -12.03
CA ASP A 653 -33.67 -5.81 -12.37
C ASP A 653 -32.47 -6.74 -12.27
N VAL A 654 -32.46 -7.60 -11.24
CA VAL A 654 -31.49 -8.70 -11.16
C VAL A 654 -32.17 -9.99 -10.72
N ILE A 655 -31.93 -11.06 -11.47
CA ILE A 655 -32.22 -12.43 -11.04
C ILE A 655 -30.87 -13.12 -10.79
N PHE A 656 -30.64 -13.65 -9.60
CA PHE A 656 -29.43 -14.38 -9.23
C PHE A 656 -29.71 -15.89 -9.19
N LEU A 657 -28.86 -16.69 -9.83
CA LEU A 657 -28.93 -18.14 -9.83
C LEU A 657 -27.74 -18.71 -9.08
N ASP A 658 -28.00 -19.28 -7.91
CA ASP A 658 -27.06 -20.04 -7.09
C ASP A 658 -27.55 -21.50 -6.99
N THR A 659 -27.45 -22.21 -8.12
CA THR A 659 -27.94 -23.60 -8.20
C THR A 659 -26.92 -24.56 -8.80
N TRP A 660 -26.97 -25.81 -8.33
CA TRP A 660 -26.01 -26.88 -8.62
C TRP A 660 -26.70 -28.09 -9.28
N ARG A 661 -26.94 -28.03 -10.60
CA ARG A 661 -27.66 -29.07 -11.36
C ARG A 661 -27.08 -29.33 -12.75
N GLU A 662 -27.50 -30.47 -13.34
CA GLU A 662 -27.13 -30.91 -14.69
C GLU A 662 -27.19 -29.75 -15.73
N PRO A 663 -26.25 -29.66 -16.69
CA PRO A 663 -26.15 -28.51 -17.60
C PRO A 663 -27.44 -28.16 -18.35
N LYS A 664 -28.20 -29.17 -18.78
CA LYS A 664 -29.47 -28.99 -19.49
C LYS A 664 -30.54 -28.32 -18.64
N HIS A 665 -30.55 -28.58 -17.34
CA HIS A 665 -31.51 -27.99 -16.43
C HIS A 665 -31.13 -26.54 -16.11
N MET A 666 -29.83 -26.28 -15.92
CA MET A 666 -29.34 -24.90 -15.76
C MET A 666 -29.65 -24.06 -17.01
N LEU A 667 -29.47 -24.62 -18.21
CA LEU A 667 -29.83 -23.97 -19.46
C LEU A 667 -31.33 -23.63 -19.53
N ASP A 668 -32.21 -24.57 -19.16
CA ASP A 668 -33.67 -24.32 -19.10
C ASP A 668 -34.03 -23.20 -18.12
N ILE A 669 -33.40 -23.17 -16.94
CA ILE A 669 -33.63 -22.10 -15.94
C ILE A 669 -33.20 -20.74 -16.50
N ILE A 670 -32.01 -20.65 -17.11
CA ILE A 670 -31.51 -19.43 -17.74
C ILE A 670 -32.52 -18.92 -18.78
N GLU A 671 -32.97 -19.81 -19.68
CA GLU A 671 -33.91 -19.46 -20.75
C GLU A 671 -35.28 -19.00 -20.22
N ARG A 672 -35.78 -19.61 -19.13
CA ARG A 672 -37.07 -19.25 -18.52
C ARG A 672 -37.00 -17.99 -17.64
N CYS A 673 -35.81 -17.62 -17.16
CA CYS A 673 -35.61 -16.38 -16.39
C CYS A 673 -35.47 -15.14 -17.27
N LEU A 674 -34.93 -15.25 -18.48
CA LEU A 674 -34.69 -14.09 -19.36
C LEU A 674 -35.94 -13.25 -19.67
N PRO A 675 -37.12 -13.82 -19.99
CA PRO A 675 -38.33 -13.04 -20.24
C PRO A 675 -38.87 -12.32 -18.99
N LYS A 676 -38.33 -12.64 -17.80
CA LYS A 676 -38.74 -12.05 -16.54
C LYS A 676 -37.93 -10.82 -16.15
N LEU A 677 -36.83 -10.54 -16.84
CA LEU A 677 -36.00 -9.37 -16.61
C LEU A 677 -36.69 -8.09 -17.06
N SER A 678 -36.36 -6.98 -16.41
CA SER A 678 -36.70 -5.64 -16.87
C SER A 678 -35.96 -5.32 -18.18
N ALA A 679 -36.34 -4.24 -18.87
CA ALA A 679 -35.68 -3.85 -20.12
C ALA A 679 -34.17 -3.62 -19.96
N THR A 680 -33.75 -3.25 -18.74
CA THR A 680 -32.36 -3.05 -18.35
C THR A 680 -31.81 -4.16 -17.44
N GLY A 681 -32.62 -5.18 -17.14
CA GLY A 681 -32.29 -6.20 -16.16
C GLY A 681 -31.19 -7.17 -16.58
N ALA A 682 -30.62 -7.84 -15.59
CA ALA A 682 -29.56 -8.83 -15.77
C ALA A 682 -29.83 -10.12 -15.00
N LEU A 683 -29.50 -11.25 -15.62
CA LEU A 683 -29.43 -12.54 -14.95
C LEU A 683 -27.97 -12.78 -14.53
N VAL A 684 -27.74 -13.10 -13.26
CA VAL A 684 -26.42 -13.40 -12.70
C VAL A 684 -26.37 -14.87 -12.31
N VAL A 685 -25.43 -15.63 -12.87
CA VAL A 685 -25.28 -17.07 -12.64
C VAL A 685 -23.98 -17.33 -11.92
N ASP A 686 -24.03 -17.90 -10.71
CA ASP A 686 -22.83 -18.21 -9.92
C ASP A 686 -22.13 -19.50 -10.38
N GLY A 687 -20.88 -19.69 -9.99
CA GLY A 687 -20.13 -20.93 -10.24
C GLY A 687 -19.68 -21.13 -11.70
N THR A 688 -19.42 -20.04 -12.42
CA THR A 688 -19.15 -20.04 -13.87
C THR A 688 -17.67 -19.91 -14.24
N SER A 689 -16.80 -19.59 -13.29
CA SER A 689 -15.36 -19.53 -13.56
C SER A 689 -14.73 -20.91 -13.73
N PRO A 690 -13.65 -21.03 -14.53
CA PRO A 690 -12.76 -22.19 -14.42
C PRO A 690 -12.16 -22.22 -13.02
N PRO A 691 -11.97 -23.40 -12.39
CA PRO A 691 -11.31 -23.48 -11.09
C PRO A 691 -9.94 -22.79 -11.15
N ALA A 692 -9.53 -22.14 -10.06
CA ALA A 692 -8.19 -21.55 -9.91
C ALA A 692 -7.04 -22.55 -10.21
N GLU A 693 -7.36 -23.84 -10.29
CA GLU A 693 -6.47 -24.93 -10.72
C GLU A 693 -6.08 -24.90 -12.21
N TRP A 694 -6.78 -24.18 -13.08
CA TRP A 694 -6.41 -24.09 -14.51
C TRP A 694 -5.13 -23.28 -14.75
N HIS A 695 -4.73 -22.40 -13.82
CA HIS A 695 -3.38 -21.83 -13.80
C HIS A 695 -2.28 -22.89 -13.52
N ARG A 696 -2.63 -24.10 -13.05
CA ARG A 696 -1.67 -25.21 -12.82
C ARG A 696 -1.38 -26.07 -14.05
N ARG A 697 -1.99 -25.84 -15.23
CA ARG A 697 -1.69 -26.62 -16.45
C ARG A 697 -0.39 -26.18 -17.15
N LEU A 698 0.69 -26.10 -16.38
CA LEU A 698 2.07 -26.20 -16.86
C LEU A 698 2.79 -27.45 -16.30
N THR A 699 2.17 -28.26 -15.43
CA THR A 699 2.89 -29.38 -14.74
C THR A 699 2.28 -30.78 -14.86
N GLY A 700 1.17 -30.98 -15.59
CA GLY A 700 0.84 -32.32 -16.12
C GLY A 700 0.33 -33.40 -15.16
N GLU A 701 -0.42 -33.06 -14.09
CA GLU A 701 -1.09 -34.07 -13.24
C GLU A 701 -2.64 -33.97 -13.32
N HIS A 702 -3.34 -35.08 -13.09
CA HIS A 702 -4.79 -35.25 -13.23
C HIS A 702 -5.48 -35.69 -11.93
N GLU A 703 -6.72 -35.18 -11.76
CA GLU A 703 -7.90 -35.71 -11.00
C GLU A 703 -7.92 -35.65 -9.45
N PRO A 704 -9.10 -35.77 -8.77
CA PRO A 704 -10.51 -35.50 -9.15
C PRO A 704 -11.36 -34.86 -8.02
N GLU A 705 -11.83 -33.61 -8.14
CA GLU A 705 -12.91 -33.06 -7.27
C GLU A 705 -13.77 -31.96 -7.97
N ALA A 706 -13.64 -31.81 -9.29
CA ALA A 706 -14.14 -30.67 -10.09
C ALA A 706 -15.42 -30.94 -10.92
N GLU A 707 -16.26 -31.90 -10.55
CA GLU A 707 -17.42 -32.29 -11.39
C GLU A 707 -18.58 -31.28 -11.36
N SER A 708 -18.80 -30.52 -10.28
CA SER A 708 -19.99 -29.66 -10.14
C SER A 708 -19.86 -28.28 -10.81
N ALA A 709 -18.75 -27.55 -10.59
CA ALA A 709 -18.48 -26.26 -11.23
C ALA A 709 -18.25 -26.38 -12.76
N GLY A 710 -17.94 -27.57 -13.26
CA GLY A 710 -17.86 -27.85 -14.69
C GLY A 710 -19.20 -27.76 -15.41
N GLN A 711 -20.31 -28.07 -14.72
CA GLN A 711 -21.63 -28.21 -15.33
C GLN A 711 -22.32 -26.87 -15.59
N VAL A 712 -22.26 -25.94 -14.63
CA VAL A 712 -22.83 -24.59 -14.79
C VAL A 712 -22.09 -23.80 -15.87
N ARG A 713 -20.75 -23.89 -15.87
CA ARG A 713 -19.90 -23.33 -16.93
C ARG A 713 -20.26 -23.86 -18.32
N GLN A 714 -20.47 -25.16 -18.44
CA GLN A 714 -20.90 -25.76 -19.71
C GLN A 714 -22.26 -25.22 -20.16
N ALA A 715 -23.23 -25.08 -19.26
CA ALA A 715 -24.53 -24.52 -19.58
C ALA A 715 -24.45 -23.08 -20.09
N VAL A 716 -23.61 -22.22 -19.48
CA VAL A 716 -23.42 -20.83 -19.92
C VAL A 716 -22.73 -20.77 -21.30
N ILE A 717 -21.74 -21.63 -21.56
CA ILE A 717 -21.11 -21.74 -22.89
C ILE A 717 -22.13 -22.18 -23.93
N GLU A 718 -22.91 -23.22 -23.65
CA GLU A 718 -23.96 -23.71 -24.54
C GLU A 718 -25.02 -22.63 -24.80
N PHE A 719 -25.46 -21.92 -23.76
CA PHE A 719 -26.38 -20.80 -23.86
C PHE A 719 -25.85 -19.72 -24.80
N ARG A 720 -24.61 -19.26 -24.61
CA ARG A 720 -24.03 -18.21 -25.47
C ARG A 720 -23.91 -18.64 -26.93
N VAL A 721 -23.58 -19.90 -27.18
CA VAL A 721 -23.50 -20.45 -28.54
C VAL A 721 -24.88 -20.50 -29.21
N LEU A 722 -25.92 -20.86 -28.45
CA LEU A 722 -27.30 -20.91 -28.93
C LEU A 722 -27.92 -19.51 -29.12
N HIS A 723 -27.50 -18.54 -28.31
CA HIS A 723 -28.04 -17.19 -28.25
C HIS A 723 -26.99 -16.12 -28.54
N PRO A 724 -26.40 -16.05 -29.75
CA PRO A 724 -25.31 -15.12 -30.09
C PRO A 724 -25.74 -13.64 -30.07
N GLN A 725 -27.04 -13.38 -29.97
CA GLN A 725 -27.65 -12.06 -29.86
C GLN A 725 -27.92 -11.66 -28.40
N ILE A 726 -27.47 -12.43 -27.41
CA ILE A 726 -27.60 -12.11 -25.99
C ILE A 726 -26.20 -11.87 -25.43
N GLU A 727 -26.05 -10.82 -24.64
CA GLU A 727 -24.77 -10.52 -24.02
C GLU A 727 -24.52 -11.50 -22.88
N VAL A 728 -23.33 -12.10 -22.88
CA VAL A 728 -22.85 -12.97 -21.80
C VAL A 728 -21.45 -12.49 -21.45
N LEU A 729 -21.26 -12.10 -20.19
CA LEU A 729 -20.00 -11.64 -19.61
C LEU A 729 -19.72 -12.48 -18.37
N THR A 730 -18.60 -13.22 -18.35
CA THR A 730 -18.18 -13.93 -17.13
C THR A 730 -17.23 -13.05 -16.37
N VAL A 731 -17.56 -12.71 -15.13
CA VAL A 731 -16.74 -11.82 -14.30
C VAL A 731 -15.84 -12.65 -13.38
N GLU A 732 -14.54 -12.35 -13.36
CA GLU A 732 -13.53 -12.98 -12.50
C GLU A 732 -13.73 -12.61 -11.01
N ALA A 733 -14.77 -13.17 -10.39
CA ALA A 733 -15.05 -13.12 -8.95
C ALA A 733 -14.73 -14.47 -8.29
N SER A 734 -14.83 -14.54 -6.95
CA SER A 734 -14.46 -15.71 -6.11
C SER A 734 -14.74 -17.09 -6.74
N TRP A 735 -15.98 -17.36 -7.17
CA TRP A 735 -16.40 -18.58 -7.89
C TRP A 735 -16.77 -18.33 -9.37
N GLY A 736 -16.62 -17.09 -9.84
CA GLY A 736 -17.01 -16.60 -11.16
C GLY A 736 -18.51 -16.45 -11.35
N CYS A 737 -18.95 -15.27 -11.79
CA CYS A 737 -20.37 -15.02 -12.07
C CYS A 737 -20.57 -14.66 -13.53
N ALA A 738 -21.46 -15.37 -14.24
CA ALA A 738 -21.85 -15.00 -15.59
C ALA A 738 -23.04 -14.04 -15.51
N VAL A 739 -22.86 -12.88 -16.10
CA VAL A 739 -23.88 -11.87 -16.27
C VAL A 739 -24.45 -12.00 -17.68
N ILE A 740 -25.73 -12.32 -17.77
CA ILE A 740 -26.47 -12.55 -19.00
C ILE A 740 -27.52 -11.45 -19.15
N ARG A 741 -27.53 -10.73 -20.28
CA ARG A 741 -28.44 -9.62 -20.54
C ARG A 741 -28.96 -9.60 -21.98
N PRO A 742 -30.19 -9.12 -22.23
CA PRO A 742 -30.64 -8.81 -23.58
C PRO A 742 -29.66 -7.84 -24.26
N ASN A 743 -29.16 -8.16 -25.45
CA ASN A 743 -28.16 -7.34 -26.14
C ASN A 743 -28.76 -5.98 -26.54
N ARG A 744 -28.25 -4.91 -25.90
CA ARG A 744 -28.70 -3.54 -26.16
C ARG A 744 -28.05 -2.90 -27.39
N ARG A 745 -27.02 -3.54 -27.99
CA ARG A 745 -26.27 -3.06 -29.17
C ARG A 745 -26.64 -3.82 -30.45
N ALA A 746 -27.90 -4.19 -30.61
CA ALA A 746 -28.42 -4.74 -31.86
C ALA A 746 -28.50 -3.67 -32.97
N GLN A 747 -27.36 -3.09 -33.36
CA GLN A 747 -27.19 -2.44 -34.67
C GLN A 747 -25.75 -2.28 -35.19
N GLN A 748 -24.68 -2.63 -34.48
CA GLN A 748 -23.33 -2.67 -35.08
C GLN A 748 -22.54 -3.91 -34.67
N ALA A 749 -22.07 -4.63 -35.69
CA ALA A 749 -21.42 -5.93 -35.61
C ALA A 749 -20.06 -5.86 -34.90
N LEU A 750 -19.98 -6.43 -33.70
CA LEU A 750 -18.74 -6.55 -32.92
C LEU A 750 -18.61 -7.92 -32.22
N VAL A 751 -19.20 -8.98 -32.77
CA VAL A 751 -18.85 -10.35 -32.35
C VAL A 751 -17.81 -10.86 -33.34
N PRO A 752 -16.52 -11.01 -32.95
CA PRO A 752 -15.57 -11.74 -33.77
C PRO A 752 -16.16 -13.12 -34.07
N ALA A 753 -16.11 -13.55 -35.33
CA ALA A 753 -16.46 -14.91 -35.67
C ALA A 753 -15.72 -15.86 -34.72
N VAL A 754 -16.45 -16.70 -33.99
CA VAL A 754 -15.87 -17.70 -33.10
C VAL A 754 -15.09 -18.66 -33.99
N ASP A 755 -13.80 -18.40 -34.21
CA ASP A 755 -12.89 -19.37 -34.83
C ASP A 755 -12.63 -20.45 -33.77
N THR A 756 -13.53 -21.44 -33.76
CA THR A 756 -13.59 -22.54 -32.80
C THR A 756 -12.34 -23.44 -32.81
N ALA A 757 -11.40 -23.21 -33.74
CA ALA A 757 -10.40 -24.21 -34.09
C ALA A 757 -8.95 -23.92 -33.67
N LYS A 758 -8.59 -22.71 -33.18
CA LYS A 758 -7.18 -22.38 -32.88
C LYS A 758 -6.98 -21.67 -31.54
N GLY A 759 -6.06 -22.21 -30.72
CA GLY A 759 -5.67 -21.72 -29.40
C GLY A 759 -5.57 -22.85 -28.37
N ALA A 760 -4.89 -22.60 -27.24
CA ALA A 760 -4.91 -23.54 -26.12
C ALA A 760 -6.36 -23.74 -25.60
N ALA A 761 -6.65 -24.84 -24.89
CA ALA A 761 -8.00 -25.10 -24.37
C ALA A 761 -8.55 -23.93 -23.53
N TYR A 762 -7.66 -23.29 -22.75
CA TYR A 762 -7.98 -22.09 -21.96
C TYR A 762 -8.34 -20.88 -22.82
N GLU A 763 -7.55 -20.54 -23.84
CA GLU A 763 -7.86 -19.39 -24.70
C GLU A 763 -9.18 -19.57 -25.46
N ARG A 764 -9.53 -20.82 -25.81
CA ARG A 764 -10.82 -21.14 -26.42
C ARG A 764 -11.96 -20.95 -25.44
N GLU A 765 -11.86 -21.47 -24.22
CA GLU A 765 -12.91 -21.31 -23.20
C GLU A 765 -13.02 -19.87 -22.68
N HIS A 766 -11.90 -19.16 -22.47
CA HIS A 766 -11.87 -17.74 -22.11
C HIS A 766 -12.63 -16.89 -23.13
N ARG A 767 -12.42 -17.16 -24.43
CA ARG A 767 -13.17 -16.51 -25.51
C ARG A 767 -14.64 -16.91 -25.52
N LEU A 768 -14.97 -18.17 -25.24
CA LEU A 768 -16.35 -18.67 -25.19
C LEU A 768 -17.14 -18.19 -23.95
N LEU A 769 -16.47 -17.87 -22.84
CA LEU A 769 -17.09 -17.32 -21.63
C LEU A 769 -17.13 -15.79 -21.59
N ASN A 770 -16.37 -15.12 -22.46
CA ASN A 770 -16.18 -13.67 -22.41
C ASN A 770 -15.71 -13.25 -21.01
N LEU A 771 -14.67 -13.92 -20.54
CA LEU A 771 -14.12 -13.70 -19.20
C LEU A 771 -13.53 -12.28 -19.12
N VAL A 772 -13.99 -11.50 -18.15
CA VAL A 772 -13.59 -10.11 -17.90
C VAL A 772 -13.25 -9.92 -16.43
N SER A 773 -12.29 -9.03 -16.16
CA SER A 773 -11.99 -8.66 -14.77
C SER A 773 -13.13 -7.86 -14.16
N VAL A 774 -13.27 -7.93 -12.83
CA VAL A 774 -14.28 -7.17 -12.07
C VAL A 774 -14.14 -5.66 -12.31
N ALA A 775 -12.90 -5.18 -12.41
CA ALA A 775 -12.60 -3.79 -12.72
C ALA A 775 -13.09 -3.40 -14.12
N TRP A 776 -12.92 -4.27 -15.13
CA TRP A 776 -13.50 -4.02 -16.45
C TRP A 776 -15.03 -3.98 -16.38
N PHE A 777 -15.66 -4.95 -15.70
CA PHE A 777 -17.10 -5.05 -15.63
C PHE A 777 -17.75 -3.84 -14.94
N ARG A 778 -17.19 -3.36 -13.82
CA ARG A 778 -17.68 -2.15 -13.13
C ARG A 778 -17.55 -0.89 -13.98
N ARG A 779 -16.42 -0.72 -14.67
CA ARG A 779 -16.22 0.38 -15.63
C ARG A 779 -17.29 0.35 -16.72
N HIS A 780 -17.54 -0.84 -17.26
CA HIS A 780 -18.50 -1.08 -18.32
C HIS A 780 -19.93 -0.67 -17.90
N ILE A 781 -20.42 -1.15 -16.75
CA ILE A 781 -21.78 -0.82 -16.28
C ILE A 781 -21.94 0.66 -15.88
N HIS A 782 -20.87 1.30 -15.39
CA HIS A 782 -20.92 2.72 -15.04
C HIS A 782 -21.00 3.61 -16.28
N ALA A 783 -20.24 3.29 -17.34
CA ALA A 783 -20.21 4.09 -18.56
C ALA A 783 -21.45 3.86 -19.44
N GLU A 784 -22.07 2.68 -19.35
CA GLU A 784 -23.17 2.25 -20.23
C GLU A 784 -24.31 3.27 -20.37
N PRO A 785 -24.90 3.86 -19.30
CA PRO A 785 -26.02 4.78 -19.44
C PRO A 785 -25.67 6.07 -20.20
N TYR A 786 -24.39 6.46 -20.20
CA TYR A 786 -23.92 7.64 -20.93
C TYR A 786 -23.66 7.34 -22.40
N LEU A 787 -23.30 6.09 -22.71
CA LEU A 787 -22.97 5.63 -24.06
C LEU A 787 -24.18 5.20 -24.87
N ASP A 788 -25.23 4.69 -24.21
CA ASP A 788 -26.50 4.36 -24.86
C ASP A 788 -27.48 5.56 -24.94
N GLY A 789 -27.10 6.70 -24.36
CA GLY A 789 -27.88 7.94 -24.38
C GLY A 789 -29.03 7.98 -23.39
N SER A 790 -29.17 7.00 -22.50
CA SER A 790 -30.17 7.02 -21.42
C SER A 790 -29.88 8.07 -20.35
N ARG A 791 -28.63 8.54 -20.22
CA ARG A 791 -28.21 9.64 -19.36
C ARG A 791 -27.28 10.61 -20.09
N GLN A 792 -27.39 11.90 -19.75
CA GLN A 792 -26.50 12.93 -20.28
C GLN A 792 -25.23 13.05 -19.43
N LEU A 793 -24.08 13.24 -20.09
CA LEU A 793 -22.80 13.53 -19.45
C LEU A 793 -22.79 14.98 -18.96
N ALA A 794 -22.61 15.21 -17.66
CA ALA A 794 -22.82 16.52 -17.04
C ALA A 794 -21.60 17.07 -16.27
N HIS A 795 -20.74 16.22 -15.71
CA HIS A 795 -19.60 16.67 -14.92
C HIS A 795 -18.31 15.83 -15.08
N ARG A 796 -17.19 16.36 -14.60
CA ARG A 796 -15.82 15.83 -14.82
C ARG A 796 -15.65 14.37 -14.41
N THR A 797 -16.13 13.95 -13.23
CA THR A 797 -15.98 12.56 -12.77
C THR A 797 -16.62 11.56 -13.75
N GLN A 798 -17.79 11.92 -14.31
CA GLN A 798 -18.46 11.06 -15.28
C GLN A 798 -17.62 10.94 -16.56
N LEU A 799 -17.05 12.05 -17.05
CA LEU A 799 -16.17 12.05 -18.21
C LEU A 799 -14.94 11.16 -17.99
N LEU A 800 -14.29 11.29 -16.82
CA LEU A 800 -13.12 10.50 -16.46
C LEU A 800 -13.46 8.99 -16.44
N ASN A 801 -14.55 8.61 -15.77
CA ASN A 801 -15.00 7.22 -15.70
C ASN A 801 -15.39 6.65 -17.08
N VAL A 802 -16.00 7.45 -17.94
CA VAL A 802 -16.32 7.05 -19.32
C VAL A 802 -15.04 6.87 -20.14
N LEU A 803 -14.06 7.77 -20.05
CA LEU A 803 -12.76 7.65 -20.72
C LEU A 803 -12.02 6.39 -20.28
N ILE A 804 -11.98 6.15 -18.97
CA ILE A 804 -11.38 4.94 -18.37
C ILE A 804 -12.05 3.69 -18.91
N SER A 805 -13.39 3.67 -18.98
CA SER A 805 -14.13 2.50 -19.44
C SER A 805 -13.96 2.22 -20.94
N ILE A 806 -14.10 3.22 -21.81
CA ILE A 806 -14.08 3.01 -23.27
C ILE A 806 -12.68 2.60 -23.73
N ASN A 807 -11.64 3.17 -23.12
CA ASN A 807 -10.26 2.98 -23.56
C ASN A 807 -9.50 1.94 -22.72
N GLY A 808 -10.13 1.37 -21.68
CA GLY A 808 -9.52 0.39 -20.79
C GLY A 808 -8.28 0.94 -20.08
N LEU A 809 -8.38 2.17 -19.56
CA LEU A 809 -7.27 2.86 -18.88
C LEU A 809 -7.13 2.31 -17.45
N ASP A 810 -5.91 1.95 -17.06
CA ASP A 810 -5.70 1.22 -15.80
C ASP A 810 -5.00 2.06 -14.72
N SER A 811 -4.35 3.17 -15.10
CA SER A 811 -3.69 4.10 -14.18
C SER A 811 -4.18 5.54 -14.32
N TYR A 812 -4.45 6.15 -13.17
CA TYR A 812 -5.00 7.49 -13.01
C TYR A 812 -4.12 8.36 -12.09
N LEU A 813 -3.82 9.58 -12.51
CA LEU A 813 -3.15 10.61 -11.70
C LEU A 813 -4.04 11.85 -11.61
N GLU A 814 -4.25 12.39 -10.42
CA GLU A 814 -4.98 13.64 -10.19
C GLU A 814 -4.05 14.70 -9.58
N ILE A 815 -4.02 15.90 -10.18
CA ILE A 815 -3.27 17.05 -9.68
C ILE A 815 -4.26 18.08 -9.19
N GLY A 816 -4.20 18.39 -7.88
CA GLY A 816 -5.18 19.24 -7.20
C GLY A 816 -6.45 18.45 -6.87
N ILE A 817 -6.52 17.91 -5.66
CA ILE A 817 -7.71 17.14 -5.22
C ILE A 817 -8.69 17.98 -4.42
N ALA A 818 -8.25 19.14 -3.90
CA ALA A 818 -9.04 19.96 -2.99
C ALA A 818 -9.65 19.11 -1.84
N GLY A 819 -10.95 18.78 -1.91
CA GLY A 819 -11.66 17.95 -0.93
C GLY A 819 -11.72 16.45 -1.21
N GLY A 820 -11.09 15.95 -2.29
CA GLY A 820 -11.04 14.53 -2.62
C GLY A 820 -12.29 13.98 -3.33
N ASP A 821 -13.39 14.75 -3.40
CA ASP A 821 -14.68 14.28 -3.95
C ASP A 821 -14.59 13.68 -5.37
N ASN A 822 -13.79 14.30 -6.25
CA ASN A 822 -13.58 13.77 -7.61
C ASN A 822 -12.72 12.50 -7.58
N PHE A 823 -11.53 12.59 -6.97
CA PHE A 823 -10.58 11.49 -6.83
C PHE A 823 -11.22 10.20 -6.30
N ASP A 824 -12.03 10.32 -5.25
CA ASP A 824 -12.68 9.20 -4.58
C ASP A 824 -13.65 8.47 -5.51
N ARG A 825 -14.32 9.20 -6.40
CA ARG A 825 -15.36 8.70 -7.31
C ARG A 825 -14.83 8.24 -8.66
N VAL A 826 -13.55 8.45 -8.96
CA VAL A 826 -12.91 7.94 -10.19
C VAL A 826 -12.65 6.44 -10.07
N ILE A 827 -13.12 5.66 -11.05
CA ILE A 827 -13.11 4.19 -11.07
C ILE A 827 -11.92 3.70 -11.91
N ALA A 828 -10.72 3.72 -11.34
CA ALA A 828 -9.50 3.18 -11.95
C ALA A 828 -8.78 2.18 -11.02
N PRO A 829 -8.11 1.14 -11.58
CA PRO A 829 -7.32 0.17 -10.81
C PRO A 829 -6.18 0.80 -10.00
N ILE A 830 -5.40 1.70 -10.61
CA ILE A 830 -4.31 2.42 -9.97
C ILE A 830 -4.66 3.90 -9.96
N ARG A 831 -4.65 4.53 -8.79
CA ARG A 831 -4.97 5.95 -8.60
C ARG A 831 -3.93 6.60 -7.72
N HIS A 832 -3.39 7.73 -8.15
CA HIS A 832 -2.48 8.57 -7.38
C HIS A 832 -2.96 10.01 -7.41
N SER A 833 -2.79 10.74 -6.30
CA SER A 833 -3.11 12.16 -6.21
C SER A 833 -1.92 12.99 -5.72
N VAL A 834 -1.83 14.24 -6.18
CA VAL A 834 -0.77 15.18 -5.85
C VAL A 834 -1.39 16.52 -5.46
N ASP A 835 -1.16 16.95 -4.22
CA ASP A 835 -1.67 18.21 -3.68
C ASP A 835 -0.85 18.68 -2.47
N PRO A 836 -0.36 19.94 -2.42
CA PRO A 836 0.44 20.44 -1.30
C PRO A 836 -0.36 20.78 -0.03
N HIS A 837 -1.70 20.73 -0.03
CA HIS A 837 -2.52 21.23 1.07
C HIS A 837 -3.35 20.15 1.80
N PRO A 838 -2.75 19.42 2.77
CA PRO A 838 -3.48 18.41 3.56
C PRO A 838 -4.45 18.99 4.61
N GLU A 839 -4.38 20.29 4.91
CA GLU A 839 -4.96 20.86 6.15
C GLU A 839 -6.34 21.52 6.00
N PHE A 840 -6.85 21.74 4.79
CA PHE A 840 -8.05 22.57 4.59
C PHE A 840 -9.34 21.80 4.25
N SER A 841 -9.27 20.49 4.01
CA SER A 841 -10.42 19.73 3.49
C SER A 841 -10.66 18.33 4.08
N GLY A 842 -9.72 17.81 4.88
CA GLY A 842 -9.81 16.45 5.45
C GLY A 842 -9.47 15.30 4.48
N ALA A 843 -9.16 15.60 3.22
CA ALA A 843 -8.64 14.63 2.24
C ALA A 843 -7.11 14.69 2.19
N VAL A 844 -6.45 13.51 2.20
CA VAL A 844 -4.98 13.41 2.13
C VAL A 844 -4.59 12.90 0.74
N ALA A 845 -3.80 13.70 0.01
CA ALA A 845 -3.27 13.29 -1.29
C ALA A 845 -2.26 12.14 -1.14
N THR A 846 -2.15 11.28 -2.16
CA THR A 846 -1.14 10.20 -2.18
C THR A 846 0.27 10.76 -2.04
N TYR A 847 0.53 11.91 -2.67
CA TYR A 847 1.76 12.67 -2.57
C TYR A 847 1.41 14.09 -2.08
N PRO A 848 1.52 14.36 -0.77
CA PRO A 848 1.17 15.65 -0.18
C PRO A 848 2.26 16.71 -0.44
N MET A 849 2.44 17.09 -1.71
CA MET A 849 3.50 17.97 -2.18
C MET A 849 3.08 18.76 -3.42
N PRO A 850 3.80 19.83 -3.79
CA PRO A 850 3.59 20.53 -5.04
C PRO A 850 3.81 19.63 -6.26
N SER A 851 3.03 19.85 -7.34
CA SER A 851 3.13 19.05 -8.57
C SER A 851 4.51 19.11 -9.22
N ASP A 852 5.16 20.28 -9.22
CA ASP A 852 6.51 20.45 -9.77
C ASP A 852 7.55 19.56 -9.04
N GLU A 853 7.43 19.43 -7.71
CA GLU A 853 8.30 18.56 -6.90
C GLU A 853 8.02 17.08 -7.19
N PHE A 854 6.74 16.69 -7.24
CA PHE A 854 6.33 15.34 -7.58
C PHE A 854 6.93 14.89 -8.92
N PHE A 855 6.79 15.70 -9.97
CA PHE A 855 7.31 15.34 -11.29
C PHE A 855 8.84 15.25 -11.33
N ALA A 856 9.54 16.10 -10.58
CA ALA A 856 11.01 16.10 -10.48
C ALA A 856 11.56 14.93 -9.65
N SER A 857 10.80 14.46 -8.65
CA SER A 857 11.24 13.45 -7.68
C SER A 857 11.37 12.02 -8.24
N GLY A 858 10.69 11.72 -9.35
CA GLY A 858 10.60 10.34 -9.85
C GLY A 858 9.51 9.48 -9.18
N LEU A 859 8.80 10.01 -8.18
CA LEU A 859 7.73 9.31 -7.45
C LEU A 859 6.53 8.93 -8.36
N GLY A 860 5.73 7.96 -7.90
CA GLY A 860 4.61 7.41 -8.65
C GLY A 860 5.02 6.49 -9.80
N LEU A 861 4.13 6.34 -10.79
CA LEU A 861 4.42 5.54 -11.99
C LEU A 861 5.30 6.30 -12.98
N GLU A 862 6.08 5.55 -13.77
CA GLU A 862 6.83 6.12 -14.90
C GLU A 862 5.89 6.70 -15.98
N ARG A 863 4.73 6.04 -16.18
CA ARG A 863 3.69 6.43 -17.14
C ARG A 863 2.29 6.21 -16.58
N TYR A 864 1.36 7.11 -16.91
CA TYR A 864 -0.06 7.02 -16.59
C TYR A 864 -0.93 6.96 -17.85
N ASP A 865 -2.04 6.23 -17.76
CA ASP A 865 -3.04 6.13 -18.83
C ASP A 865 -4.03 7.29 -18.82
N LEU A 866 -4.34 7.86 -17.66
CA LEU A 866 -5.17 9.06 -17.53
C LEU A 866 -4.56 10.02 -16.50
N ILE A 867 -4.40 11.29 -16.87
CA ILE A 867 -3.93 12.34 -15.96
C ILE A 867 -4.97 13.46 -15.94
N PHE A 868 -5.48 13.80 -14.77
CA PHE A 868 -6.44 14.88 -14.55
C PHE A 868 -5.77 16.07 -13.84
N ILE A 869 -5.99 17.28 -14.33
CA ILE A 869 -5.37 18.51 -13.84
C ILE A 869 -6.44 19.49 -13.39
N ASP A 870 -6.48 19.78 -12.10
CA ASP A 870 -7.37 20.72 -11.41
C ASP A 870 -6.62 21.46 -10.28
N GLY A 871 -5.35 21.82 -10.54
CA GLY A 871 -4.43 22.43 -9.56
C GLY A 871 -4.62 23.96 -9.36
N LEU A 872 -3.52 24.71 -9.25
CA LEU A 872 -3.51 26.14 -8.83
C LEU A 872 -4.22 27.14 -9.79
N HIS A 873 -4.81 26.69 -10.90
CA HIS A 873 -5.57 27.47 -11.90
C HIS A 873 -4.88 28.71 -12.50
N THR A 874 -3.56 28.87 -12.34
CA THR A 874 -2.79 29.94 -13.01
C THR A 874 -2.25 29.47 -14.35
N GLU A 875 -2.13 30.39 -15.32
CA GLU A 875 -1.59 30.11 -16.66
C GLU A 875 -0.22 29.42 -16.59
N ASP A 876 0.69 29.95 -15.77
CA ASP A 876 2.06 29.45 -15.67
C ASP A 876 2.15 28.07 -14.99
N GLN A 877 1.36 27.83 -13.93
CA GLN A 877 1.38 26.53 -13.25
C GLN A 877 0.71 25.46 -14.13
N CYS A 878 -0.49 25.74 -14.65
CA CYS A 878 -1.23 24.80 -15.47
C CYS A 878 -0.45 24.38 -16.72
N ARG A 879 0.27 25.32 -17.36
CA ARG A 879 1.14 24.99 -18.50
C ARG A 879 2.29 24.04 -18.11
N ARG A 880 2.92 24.23 -16.94
CA ARG A 880 3.95 23.29 -16.47
C ARG A 880 3.36 21.93 -16.14
N ASP A 881 2.20 21.89 -15.50
CA ASP A 881 1.50 20.64 -15.20
C ASP A 881 1.14 19.88 -16.49
N LEU A 882 0.69 20.58 -17.54
CA LEU A 882 0.41 19.99 -18.85
C LEU A 882 1.65 19.38 -19.53
N GLU A 883 2.77 20.09 -19.51
CA GLU A 883 4.05 19.62 -20.08
C GLU A 883 4.59 18.40 -19.31
N ASN A 884 4.57 18.48 -17.97
CA ASN A 884 5.00 17.39 -17.11
C ASN A 884 4.09 16.15 -17.24
N ALA A 885 2.77 16.37 -17.31
CA ALA A 885 1.80 15.31 -17.56
C ALA A 885 2.04 14.65 -18.93
N LEU A 886 2.31 15.43 -19.99
CA LEU A 886 2.64 14.90 -21.31
C LEU A 886 3.91 14.02 -21.28
N GLY A 887 4.91 14.41 -20.47
CA GLY A 887 6.13 13.63 -20.25
C GLY A 887 5.90 12.29 -19.53
N ARG A 888 4.82 12.18 -18.75
CA ARG A 888 4.40 10.97 -18.02
C ARG A 888 3.21 10.26 -18.66
N LEU A 889 2.77 10.66 -19.86
CA LEU A 889 1.60 10.08 -20.52
C LEU A 889 1.96 8.80 -21.28
N SER A 890 1.17 7.73 -21.09
CA SER A 890 1.31 6.48 -21.87
C SER A 890 0.95 6.68 -23.35
N ASP A 891 1.34 5.73 -24.21
CA ASP A 891 1.05 5.81 -25.66
C ASP A 891 -0.44 5.80 -25.99
N ARG A 892 -1.25 5.16 -25.14
CA ARG A 892 -2.71 5.13 -25.21
C ARG A 892 -3.37 6.17 -24.29
N GLY A 893 -2.56 7.03 -23.67
CA GLY A 893 -2.96 7.85 -22.55
C GLY A 893 -3.75 9.11 -22.93
N TRP A 894 -4.49 9.61 -21.96
CA TRP A 894 -5.29 10.82 -22.04
C TRP A 894 -4.93 11.81 -20.93
N ILE A 895 -4.97 13.10 -21.23
CA ILE A 895 -4.91 14.17 -20.22
C ILE A 895 -6.26 14.89 -20.24
N VAL A 896 -6.79 15.21 -19.07
CA VAL A 896 -7.99 16.04 -18.91
C VAL A 896 -7.63 17.24 -18.04
N ALA A 897 -7.79 18.45 -18.54
CA ALA A 897 -7.60 19.68 -17.76
C ALA A 897 -8.95 20.37 -17.51
N HIS A 898 -9.22 20.70 -16.26
CA HIS A 898 -10.46 21.33 -15.83
C HIS A 898 -10.44 22.86 -16.02
N ASP A 899 -11.57 23.54 -15.81
CA ASP A 899 -11.72 25.00 -15.87
C ASP A 899 -11.28 25.68 -17.17
N ALA A 900 -11.28 24.91 -18.27
CA ALA A 900 -10.78 25.34 -19.57
C ALA A 900 -11.73 26.29 -20.33
N ASN A 901 -13.02 26.36 -19.97
CA ASN A 901 -14.05 27.18 -20.63
C ASN A 901 -14.75 28.09 -19.61
N PRO A 902 -14.07 29.13 -19.11
CA PRO A 902 -14.67 30.07 -18.16
C PRO A 902 -15.96 30.68 -18.73
N PRO A 903 -17.05 30.72 -17.95
CA PRO A 903 -18.36 31.17 -18.43
C PRO A 903 -18.36 32.68 -18.72
N THR A 904 -17.76 33.49 -17.84
CA THR A 904 -17.72 34.95 -17.93
C THR A 904 -16.33 35.49 -17.55
N GLU A 905 -16.07 36.77 -17.87
CA GLU A 905 -14.82 37.48 -17.55
C GLU A 905 -14.49 37.41 -16.06
N TRP A 906 -15.52 37.44 -15.22
CA TRP A 906 -15.41 37.35 -13.77
C TRP A 906 -14.72 36.06 -13.30
N HIS A 907 -15.01 34.94 -13.95
CA HIS A 907 -14.54 33.63 -13.52
C HIS A 907 -13.05 33.43 -13.82
N GLN A 908 -12.53 34.07 -14.88
CA GLN A 908 -11.14 33.93 -15.29
C GLN A 908 -10.16 34.92 -14.63
N ARG A 909 -10.61 35.59 -13.57
CA ARG A 909 -9.79 36.55 -12.82
C ARG A 909 -8.48 35.92 -12.34
N PRO A 910 -7.39 36.69 -12.23
CA PRO A 910 -6.11 36.15 -11.81
C PRO A 910 -6.13 35.79 -10.31
N LEU A 911 -5.11 35.06 -9.84
CA LEU A 911 -5.04 34.54 -8.46
C LEU A 911 -5.12 35.65 -7.41
N GLU A 912 -4.60 36.84 -7.71
CA GLU A 912 -4.61 38.00 -6.80
C GLU A 912 -6.04 38.52 -6.53
N GLU A 913 -7.00 38.19 -7.40
CA GLU A 913 -8.41 38.55 -7.27
C GLU A 913 -9.28 37.38 -6.79
N TYR A 914 -8.67 36.24 -6.46
CA TYR A 914 -9.39 35.08 -5.92
C TYR A 914 -9.90 35.37 -4.50
N GLN A 915 -11.13 34.93 -4.22
CA GLN A 915 -11.75 35.01 -2.91
C GLN A 915 -12.19 33.60 -2.49
N PRO A 916 -11.79 33.09 -1.31
CA PRO A 916 -12.21 31.78 -0.83
C PRO A 916 -13.74 31.61 -0.86
N GLY A 917 -14.21 30.50 -1.42
CA GLY A 917 -15.63 30.18 -1.57
C GLY A 917 -16.36 30.85 -2.75
N SER A 918 -15.65 31.61 -3.60
CA SER A 918 -16.21 32.17 -4.85
C SER A 918 -15.93 31.29 -6.07
N GLU A 919 -16.85 31.26 -7.04
CA GLU A 919 -16.67 30.55 -8.32
C GLU A 919 -15.46 31.12 -9.08
N TRP A 920 -14.49 30.27 -9.41
CA TRP A 920 -13.21 30.69 -9.99
C TRP A 920 -12.65 29.61 -10.92
N ASN A 921 -12.21 30.04 -12.10
CA ASN A 921 -11.58 29.21 -13.14
C ASN A 921 -10.11 29.59 -13.39
N GLY A 922 -9.68 30.71 -12.80
CA GLY A 922 -8.38 31.30 -13.03
C GLY A 922 -8.07 31.55 -14.51
N THR A 923 -6.79 31.43 -14.86
CA THR A 923 -6.29 31.73 -16.21
C THR A 923 -5.97 30.46 -17.01
N VAL A 924 -6.59 29.32 -16.65
CA VAL A 924 -6.36 28.00 -17.26
C VAL A 924 -6.58 28.00 -18.78
N TRP A 925 -7.63 28.69 -19.25
CA TRP A 925 -7.90 28.80 -20.68
C TRP A 925 -6.72 29.38 -21.49
N LYS A 926 -5.94 30.29 -20.89
CA LYS A 926 -4.75 30.88 -21.54
C LYS A 926 -3.66 29.83 -21.72
N ALA A 927 -3.41 29.04 -20.66
CA ALA A 927 -2.46 27.93 -20.70
C ALA A 927 -2.85 26.93 -21.80
N LEU A 928 -4.12 26.55 -21.86
CA LEU A 928 -4.62 25.59 -22.85
C LEU A 928 -4.48 26.10 -24.29
N VAL A 929 -4.82 27.37 -24.54
CA VAL A 929 -4.68 27.99 -25.88
C VAL A 929 -3.22 27.98 -26.34
N ARG A 930 -2.30 28.36 -25.46
CA ARG A 930 -0.86 28.34 -25.78
C ARG A 930 -0.32 26.93 -25.94
N PHE A 931 -0.70 26.01 -25.06
CA PHE A 931 -0.30 24.60 -25.12
C PHE A 931 -0.76 23.96 -26.44
N ARG A 932 -2.02 24.18 -26.83
CA ARG A 932 -2.55 23.70 -28.11
C ARG A 932 -1.81 24.30 -29.32
N SER A 933 -1.40 25.56 -29.25
CA SER A 933 -0.60 26.18 -30.31
C SER A 933 0.82 25.61 -30.38
N ALA A 934 1.40 25.16 -29.27
CA ALA A 934 2.75 24.62 -29.19
C ALA A 934 2.84 23.14 -29.60
N HIS A 935 1.74 22.38 -29.47
CA HIS A 935 1.69 20.93 -29.69
C HIS A 935 0.75 20.50 -30.83
N PRO A 936 1.09 20.77 -32.11
CA PRO A 936 0.26 20.39 -33.26
C PRO A 936 0.09 18.87 -33.42
N GLU A 937 0.96 18.07 -32.81
CA GLU A 937 0.89 16.60 -32.76
C GLU A 937 -0.21 16.06 -31.85
N LEU A 938 -0.84 16.91 -31.02
CA LEU A 938 -1.90 16.52 -30.11
C LEU A 938 -3.30 16.81 -30.69
N ASP A 939 -4.27 15.99 -30.26
CA ASP A 939 -5.70 16.23 -30.44
C ASP A 939 -6.23 16.80 -29.13
N ILE A 940 -6.58 18.09 -29.15
CA ILE A 940 -7.04 18.85 -27.98
C ILE A 940 -8.44 19.38 -28.27
N LYS A 941 -9.40 19.00 -27.43
CA LYS A 941 -10.81 19.38 -27.54
C LYS A 941 -11.34 19.75 -26.17
N THR A 942 -12.10 20.83 -26.07
CA THR A 942 -12.74 21.21 -24.80
C THR A 942 -14.20 20.80 -24.84
N LEU A 943 -14.60 19.94 -23.92
CA LEU A 943 -16.00 19.59 -23.73
C LEU A 943 -16.70 20.70 -22.94
N ASP A 944 -17.82 21.20 -23.46
CA ASP A 944 -18.66 22.21 -22.81
C ASP A 944 -19.53 21.60 -21.71
N LEU A 945 -18.87 21.12 -20.67
CA LEU A 945 -19.44 20.61 -19.43
C LEU A 945 -18.52 21.01 -18.27
N ASP A 946 -19.09 21.20 -17.08
CA ASP A 946 -18.33 21.45 -15.85
C ASP A 946 -17.24 22.51 -16.04
N TRP A 947 -17.66 23.72 -16.42
CA TRP A 947 -16.74 24.85 -16.67
C TRP A 947 -15.62 24.61 -17.72
N GLY A 948 -15.74 23.55 -18.52
CA GLY A 948 -14.83 23.17 -19.58
C GLY A 948 -13.83 22.10 -19.17
N CYS A 949 -14.00 20.90 -19.70
CA CYS A 949 -13.02 19.82 -19.58
C CYS A 949 -12.25 19.65 -20.89
N ALA A 950 -10.99 20.07 -20.91
CA ALA A 950 -10.11 19.90 -22.06
C ALA A 950 -9.53 18.50 -22.10
N VAL A 951 -9.96 17.71 -23.08
CA VAL A 951 -9.52 16.34 -23.32
C VAL A 951 -8.40 16.35 -24.37
N ILE A 952 -7.26 15.77 -24.01
CA ILE A 952 -5.99 15.83 -24.74
C ILE A 952 -5.46 14.42 -24.96
N ARG A 953 -5.03 14.11 -26.18
CA ARG A 953 -4.33 12.86 -26.53
C ARG A 953 -3.36 13.05 -27.68
N ARG A 954 -2.51 12.05 -27.95
CA ARG A 954 -1.65 12.01 -29.14
C ARG A 954 -2.49 11.71 -30.40
N ARG A 955 -2.21 12.38 -31.53
CA ARG A 955 -2.87 12.07 -32.82
C ARG A 955 -2.44 10.71 -33.36
N THR A 956 -3.38 9.97 -33.95
CA THR A 956 -3.08 8.77 -34.76
C THR A 956 -2.64 9.17 -36.17
N GLU A 957 -1.86 8.32 -36.87
CA GLU A 957 -1.26 8.62 -38.18
C GLU A 957 -2.25 9.11 -39.26
N LYS A 958 -3.54 8.76 -39.16
CA LYS A 958 -4.60 9.25 -40.06
C LYS A 958 -5.08 10.67 -39.76
N GLY A 959 -4.98 11.15 -38.51
CA GLY A 959 -5.42 12.47 -38.06
C GLY A 959 -4.35 13.57 -38.14
N ALA A 960 -3.11 13.21 -38.50
CA ALA A 960 -1.98 14.13 -38.63
C ALA A 960 -2.06 15.09 -39.84
N ARG A 961 -3.12 15.01 -40.66
CA ARG A 961 -3.22 15.69 -41.98
C ARG A 961 -4.14 16.90 -42.06
N GLU A 962 -4.88 17.25 -41.02
CA GLU A 962 -5.64 18.51 -41.02
C GLU A 962 -4.91 19.58 -40.21
N PRO A 963 -4.16 20.50 -40.85
CA PRO A 963 -3.62 21.66 -40.17
C PRO A 963 -4.79 22.56 -39.74
N TYR A 964 -4.84 22.90 -38.45
CA TYR A 964 -5.79 23.89 -37.95
C TYR A 964 -5.48 25.25 -38.59
N PRO A 965 -6.51 26.07 -38.86
CA PRO A 965 -6.28 27.42 -39.34
C PRO A 965 -5.39 28.16 -38.34
N PRO A 966 -4.29 28.80 -38.78
CA PRO A 966 -3.40 29.53 -37.89
C PRO A 966 -4.14 30.77 -37.39
N ILE A 967 -4.58 30.75 -36.14
CA ILE A 967 -4.93 31.97 -35.43
C ILE A 967 -3.61 32.52 -34.88
N GLU A 968 -3.16 33.66 -35.40
CA GLU A 968 -2.04 34.38 -34.80
C GLU A 968 -2.45 34.82 -33.40
N LEU A 969 -1.83 34.21 -32.38
CA LEU A 969 -2.12 34.53 -30.99
C LEU A 969 -1.49 35.89 -30.64
N PRO A 970 -2.23 36.81 -30.00
CA PRO A 970 -1.66 38.05 -29.51
C PRO A 970 -0.63 37.78 -28.40
N GLU A 971 0.29 38.72 -28.16
CA GLU A 971 1.26 38.61 -27.07
C GLU A 971 0.56 38.43 -25.71
N THR A 972 -0.49 39.20 -25.45
CA THR A 972 -1.36 39.07 -24.28
C THR A 972 -2.73 38.52 -24.67
N LEU A 973 -3.15 37.44 -24.00
CA LEU A 973 -4.47 36.85 -24.16
C LEU A 973 -5.46 37.53 -23.19
N GLU A 974 -6.36 38.31 -23.76
CA GLU A 974 -7.40 39.05 -23.04
C GLU A 974 -8.78 38.39 -23.20
N TRP A 975 -9.69 38.64 -22.25
CA TRP A 975 -11.04 38.06 -22.27
C TRP A 975 -11.81 38.36 -23.56
N ALA A 976 -11.72 39.59 -24.09
CA ALA A 976 -12.41 39.97 -25.32
C ALA A 976 -11.99 39.09 -26.51
N PHE A 977 -10.72 38.68 -26.56
CA PHE A 977 -10.19 37.79 -27.58
C PHE A 977 -10.73 36.37 -27.43
N LEU A 978 -10.80 35.84 -26.20
CA LEU A 978 -11.47 34.57 -25.94
C LEU A 978 -12.95 34.65 -26.32
N ALA A 979 -13.66 35.71 -25.95
CA ALA A 979 -15.09 35.83 -26.23
C ALA A 979 -15.40 35.84 -27.74
N GLU A 980 -14.55 36.46 -28.54
CA GLU A 980 -14.69 36.50 -30.01
C GLU A 980 -14.34 35.16 -30.67
N HIS A 981 -13.27 34.49 -30.22
CA HIS A 981 -12.74 33.29 -30.89
C HIS A 981 -12.93 31.99 -30.08
N ARG A 982 -13.80 31.98 -29.06
CA ARG A 982 -13.93 30.90 -28.04
C ARG A 982 -13.96 29.50 -28.63
N ARG A 983 -14.87 29.26 -29.59
CA ARG A 983 -15.06 27.94 -30.21
C ARG A 983 -13.81 27.47 -30.93
N GLU A 984 -13.13 28.36 -31.63
CA GLU A 984 -11.94 28.04 -32.41
C GLU A 984 -10.72 27.85 -31.53
N LEU A 985 -10.54 28.69 -30.49
CA LEU A 985 -9.42 28.66 -29.55
C LEU A 985 -9.45 27.46 -28.59
N LEU A 986 -10.63 27.06 -28.12
CA LEU A 986 -10.79 25.92 -27.21
C LEU A 986 -11.11 24.61 -27.95
N ASN A 987 -11.39 24.67 -29.25
CA ASN A 987 -11.94 23.55 -30.02
C ASN A 987 -13.15 22.98 -29.27
N LEU A 988 -14.10 23.86 -28.99
CA LEU A 988 -15.20 23.62 -28.05
C LEU A 988 -16.24 22.69 -28.68
N VAL A 989 -16.54 21.59 -28.00
CA VAL A 989 -17.47 20.53 -28.44
C VAL A 989 -18.57 20.33 -27.42
N THR A 990 -19.80 20.14 -27.87
CA THR A 990 -20.94 19.77 -27.03
C THR A 990 -20.97 18.26 -26.79
N ALA A 991 -21.18 17.81 -25.55
CA ALA A 991 -21.25 16.39 -25.19
C ALA A 991 -22.58 15.71 -25.59
N ALA A 992 -22.93 15.72 -26.88
CA ALA A 992 -24.11 15.04 -27.38
C ALA A 992 -23.91 13.50 -27.31
N PRO A 993 -24.88 12.72 -26.77
CA PRO A 993 -24.68 11.28 -26.54
C PRO A 993 -24.25 10.47 -27.78
N GLU A 994 -24.80 10.83 -28.94
CA GLU A 994 -24.53 10.19 -30.24
C GLU A 994 -23.06 10.36 -30.69
N GLU A 995 -22.40 11.45 -30.26
CA GLU A 995 -21.04 11.82 -30.67
C GLU A 995 -19.98 11.38 -29.65
N LEU A 996 -20.39 11.07 -28.40
CA LEU A 996 -19.50 10.70 -27.29
C LEU A 996 -18.59 9.49 -27.61
N PRO A 997 -19.08 8.38 -28.18
CA PRO A 997 -18.22 7.23 -28.48
C PRO A 997 -17.12 7.57 -29.50
N GLY A 998 -17.43 8.37 -30.52
CA GLY A 998 -16.46 8.79 -31.53
C GLY A 998 -15.47 9.84 -31.02
N LEU A 999 -15.89 10.67 -30.05
CA LEU A 999 -15.06 11.70 -29.43
C LEU A 999 -14.07 11.11 -28.42
N LEU A 1000 -14.50 10.11 -27.65
CA LEU A 1000 -13.78 9.57 -26.49
C LEU A 1000 -13.10 8.21 -26.75
N SER A 1001 -13.22 7.64 -27.95
CA SER A 1001 -12.54 6.38 -28.33
C SER A 1001 -11.16 6.61 -28.98
N ALA A 1002 -10.17 5.83 -28.54
CA ALA A 1002 -8.84 5.75 -29.15
C ALA A 1002 -8.79 4.90 -30.43
N SER A 1003 -9.75 4.01 -30.66
CA SER A 1003 -9.82 3.15 -31.86
C SER A 1003 -10.83 3.67 -32.89
N PRO A 1004 -10.55 3.61 -34.21
CA PRO A 1004 -11.60 3.81 -35.21
C PRO A 1004 -12.65 2.71 -35.06
N ALA A 1005 -13.91 3.11 -35.00
CA ALA A 1005 -15.09 2.26 -34.83
C ALA A 1005 -15.16 1.11 -35.85
#